data_AF-A0A7S1X3K9-F1
#
_entry.id   AF-A0A7S1X3K9-F1
#
_cell.length_a   1.000
_cell.length_b   1.000
_cell.length_c   1.000
_cell.angle_alpha   90.00
_cell.angle_beta   90.00
_cell.angle_gamma   90.00
#
_symmetry.space_group_name_H-M   'P 1'
#
loop_
_entity.id
_entity.type
_entity.pdbx_description
1 polymer ?
#
loop_
_entity_poly.entity_id
_entity_poly.type
_entity_poly.pdbx_seq_one_letter_code
_entity_poly.pdbx_strand_id
1 'polypeptide(L)'
;SPPSEICPRETRSAILSGEGTVVCSVPGLTSKLCSPTLVIGLETVTEDVEEEVLPDKEPPTVSLKLGDGRPGVLNLPDGTQEEIVVHTYEVTRGRNVWVDPGFDVFDNRDEEPVLKRKKRGALELTTAFPRARPYEIFYSAEDAMGMVSDEKRRLVYVNCPPGEIICPLIDGRAGPATCSITAFGQTNCGENADVLANLQDVGLSADGGSEFLEEQQQDRQPESANVVAEATLSCGFDTVSVPLNEPYTACSEGADKTDLCDRGCTATYGPTGPFKNETLVVDNLVEACPSTVENAAKRYFSTDGIKHCPINTRFVGQYVIVYCVQPVEDDTSTRVCVDRLVKVTPNCEVGESVCSNGIECSVDGQCLDDLSTSVNVFGEETTGDGGTVFEPPVLSLVGPEFVRLPRGTVYRKCDPEDTNDVPRDGNFCDQGATATDHDFDNSIVDIDSKVYVCPPQNCHQKGSGCQGHEYISNGKGRPGEKLKCAVVNEMAEVGTEIRVRFFALDNTNPADLDLSAQVFRTITIVDPCGSGQEFCDDDRTCSDIACDRRAEFLGSDAEDRAPVVQLVGDTVIRVAYKEPLQMNLGFCDSMEPEAAGENCGAVAVAEVDGEIVIPTDRVILSPSCLPEDAQVGDCLPGVYAMRYTAYDAQGRTSNTVIRVLIVEEQGEVEIVYDLKLQGIADIVAAQAEAEKYREADFENPLTELLIGAFVSVYGAEGNITAPMVSIRAVTVARVDGDFFLKVAFVVK
;
A
#
# COMPACT_ATOMS: atom_id res chain seq x y z
N SER A 1 -16.52 -15.31 57.08
CA SER A 1 -16.17 -14.03 57.73
C SER A 1 -14.70 -13.74 57.51
N PRO A 2 -14.30 -12.65 56.83
CA PRO A 2 -12.90 -12.28 56.75
C PRO A 2 -12.45 -11.62 58.08
N PRO A 3 -11.17 -11.75 58.48
CA PRO A 3 -10.67 -11.20 59.72
C PRO A 3 -10.44 -9.68 59.63
N SER A 4 -10.76 -9.04 60.74
CA SER A 4 -10.75 -7.61 61.04
C SER A 4 -9.38 -6.94 60.95
N GLU A 5 -9.38 -5.69 60.46
CA GLU A 5 -8.27 -4.73 60.48
C GLU A 5 -7.54 -4.65 61.83
N ILE A 6 -6.22 -4.80 61.80
CA ILE A 6 -5.32 -4.48 62.92
C ILE A 6 -4.66 -3.14 62.58
N CYS A 7 -5.37 -2.03 62.79
CA CYS A 7 -4.81 -0.71 63.11
C CYS A 7 -5.96 0.30 63.34
N PRO A 8 -6.03 0.97 64.51
CA PRO A 8 -6.98 2.08 64.72
C PRO A 8 -6.66 3.26 63.80
N ARG A 9 -7.70 3.97 63.36
CA ARG A 9 -7.66 5.10 62.42
C ARG A 9 -6.81 6.30 62.89
N GLU A 10 -6.49 6.36 64.18
CA GLU A 10 -5.75 7.46 64.82
C GLU A 10 -4.23 7.38 64.61
N THR A 11 -3.67 6.21 64.29
CA THR A 11 -2.21 6.05 64.09
C THR A 11 -1.71 6.60 62.75
N ARG A 12 -2.60 6.77 61.77
CA ARG A 12 -2.23 7.20 60.41
C ARG A 12 -1.84 8.68 60.33
N SER A 13 -2.35 9.51 61.24
CA SER A 13 -2.06 10.96 61.26
C SER A 13 -0.73 11.30 61.93
N ALA A 14 -0.23 10.44 62.84
CA ALA A 14 1.04 10.64 63.53
C ALA A 14 2.25 10.17 62.71
N ILE A 15 2.06 9.21 61.80
CA ILE A 15 3.11 8.74 60.89
C ILE A 15 3.37 9.76 59.76
N LEU A 16 2.34 10.48 59.31
CA LEU A 16 2.46 11.46 58.23
C LEU A 16 3.03 12.82 58.69
N SER A 17 3.17 13.07 60.00
CA SER A 17 3.69 14.33 60.54
C SER A 17 5.14 14.26 61.03
N GLY A 18 5.83 13.13 60.88
CA GLY A 18 7.26 12.99 61.20
C GLY A 18 7.62 13.03 62.70
N GLU A 19 6.66 13.13 63.62
CA GLU A 19 6.91 13.34 65.06
C GLU A 19 6.73 12.09 65.95
N GLY A 20 6.86 10.87 65.41
CA GLY A 20 6.70 9.68 66.25
C GLY A 20 7.44 8.44 65.77
N THR A 21 8.25 7.84 66.65
CA THR A 21 8.78 6.48 66.48
C THR A 21 7.73 5.46 66.92
N VAL A 22 7.27 4.60 66.00
CA VAL A 22 6.41 3.46 66.32
C VAL A 22 7.28 2.23 66.52
N VAL A 23 7.29 1.66 67.74
CA VAL A 23 7.95 0.38 68.03
C VAL A 23 6.91 -0.73 67.91
N CYS A 24 6.93 -1.48 66.82
CA CYS A 24 6.14 -2.71 66.69
C CYS A 24 6.87 -3.85 67.41
N SER A 25 6.37 -4.27 68.57
CA SER A 25 6.81 -5.52 69.21
C SER A 25 6.08 -6.70 68.57
N VAL A 26 6.80 -7.56 67.84
CA VAL A 26 6.29 -8.88 67.45
C VAL A 26 6.42 -9.81 68.66
N PRO A 27 5.33 -10.42 69.17
CA PRO A 27 5.44 -11.44 70.20
C PRO A 27 6.13 -12.69 69.61
N GLY A 28 7.35 -13.00 70.05
CA GLY A 28 7.99 -14.29 69.76
C GLY A 28 9.46 -14.28 69.32
N LEU A 29 10.09 -13.13 69.09
CA LEU A 29 11.51 -13.08 68.71
C LEU A 29 12.42 -12.92 69.93
N THR A 30 12.87 -14.05 70.47
CA THR A 30 13.98 -14.13 71.41
C THR A 30 15.31 -14.13 70.66
N SER A 31 16.00 -12.98 70.58
CA SER A 31 17.43 -12.84 70.91
C SER A 31 18.13 -11.63 70.24
N LYS A 32 18.58 -10.72 71.11
CA LYS A 32 19.87 -9.98 71.14
C LYS A 32 20.41 -9.33 69.85
N LEU A 33 20.35 -7.98 69.81
CA LEU A 33 21.51 -7.09 70.05
C LEU A 33 21.06 -5.62 69.98
N CYS A 34 20.73 -5.03 71.14
CA CYS A 34 20.77 -3.58 71.32
C CYS A 34 22.01 -3.28 72.14
N SER A 35 22.98 -2.57 71.56
CA SER A 35 24.04 -1.89 72.34
C SER A 35 23.74 -0.39 72.31
N PRO A 36 23.61 0.27 73.48
CA PRO A 36 23.43 1.71 73.58
C PRO A 36 24.79 2.39 73.73
N THR A 37 25.15 3.28 72.81
CA THR A 37 26.19 4.28 73.08
C THR A 37 25.74 5.61 72.49
N LEU A 38 25.01 6.33 73.33
CA LEU A 38 24.67 7.73 73.15
C LEU A 38 25.93 8.54 73.49
N VAL A 39 26.66 9.01 72.48
CA VAL A 39 27.68 10.05 72.65
C VAL A 39 26.97 11.39 72.56
N ILE A 40 26.83 12.05 73.70
CA ILE A 40 26.49 13.47 73.79
C ILE A 40 27.77 14.23 73.42
N GLY A 41 27.84 14.70 72.17
CA GLY A 41 28.92 15.53 71.65
C GLY A 41 28.46 16.99 71.57
N LEU A 42 29.00 17.77 72.50
CA LEU A 42 29.09 19.24 72.58
C LEU A 42 28.65 20.05 71.35
N GLU A 43 27.82 21.06 71.65
CA GLU A 43 27.69 22.31 70.91
C GLU A 43 29.08 22.86 70.54
N THR A 44 29.49 22.65 69.30
CA THR A 44 30.39 23.58 68.63
C THR A 44 29.51 24.60 67.93
N VAL A 45 29.61 25.84 68.40
CA VAL A 45 29.28 27.04 67.62
C VAL A 45 30.11 26.96 66.34
N THR A 46 29.57 26.32 65.31
CA THR A 46 30.05 26.48 63.95
C THR A 46 29.55 27.84 63.51
N GLU A 47 30.49 28.73 63.24
CA GLU A 47 30.27 29.93 62.45
C GLU A 47 29.30 29.60 61.33
N ASP A 48 28.25 30.41 61.17
CA ASP A 48 27.41 30.45 59.98
C ASP A 48 28.34 30.73 58.79
N VAL A 49 29.01 29.69 58.30
CA VAL A 49 29.48 29.64 56.93
C VAL A 49 28.16 29.57 56.18
N GLU A 50 27.67 30.74 55.74
CA GLU A 50 26.76 30.83 54.60
C GLU A 50 27.43 29.99 53.52
N GLU A 51 27.05 28.72 53.44
CA GLU A 51 27.39 27.84 52.33
C GLU A 51 26.78 28.56 51.14
N GLU A 52 27.62 29.20 50.33
CA GLU A 52 27.20 29.75 49.05
C GLU A 52 26.57 28.59 48.30
N VAL A 53 25.24 28.52 48.34
CA VAL A 53 24.45 27.56 47.55
C VAL A 53 24.75 27.94 46.11
N LEU A 54 25.73 27.24 45.54
CA LEU A 54 26.11 27.45 44.14
C LEU A 54 24.83 27.23 43.33
N PRO A 55 24.41 28.21 42.51
CA PRO A 55 23.18 28.09 41.75
C PRO A 55 23.23 26.79 40.95
N ASP A 56 22.13 26.04 41.01
CA ASP A 56 22.01 24.85 40.20
C ASP A 56 22.12 25.22 38.73
N LYS A 57 22.88 24.42 37.99
CA LYS A 57 23.16 24.62 36.57
C LYS A 57 22.89 23.37 35.75
N GLU A 58 22.54 22.26 36.39
CA GLU A 58 22.32 20.99 35.71
C GLU A 58 20.82 20.73 35.66
N PRO A 59 20.23 20.53 34.46
CA PRO A 59 18.81 20.22 34.37
C PRO A 59 18.53 18.82 34.95
N PRO A 60 17.29 18.55 35.39
CA PRO A 60 16.90 17.23 35.86
C PRO A 60 16.99 16.18 34.75
N THR A 61 17.16 14.92 35.12
CA THR A 61 17.24 13.78 34.18
C THR A 61 15.96 12.93 34.26
N VAL A 62 15.40 12.54 33.11
CA VAL A 62 14.23 11.66 33.01
C VAL A 62 14.63 10.25 32.57
N SER A 63 14.14 9.24 33.29
CA SER A 63 14.33 7.82 32.96
C SER A 63 12.97 7.11 32.83
N LEU A 64 12.69 6.51 31.66
CA LEU A 64 11.44 5.81 31.40
C LEU A 64 11.43 4.41 32.03
N LYS A 65 10.35 4.03 32.71
CA LYS A 65 10.17 2.64 33.18
C LYS A 65 9.85 1.75 31.98
N LEU A 66 10.54 0.61 31.83
CA LEU A 66 10.34 -0.27 30.69
C LEU A 66 8.95 -0.92 30.65
N GLY A 67 8.42 -1.37 31.79
CA GLY A 67 7.18 -2.15 31.81
C GLY A 67 7.32 -3.44 30.98
N ASP A 68 6.37 -3.70 30.08
CA ASP A 68 6.39 -4.76 29.06
C ASP A 68 7.03 -4.30 27.73
N GLY A 69 7.50 -3.05 27.65
CA GLY A 69 8.16 -2.48 26.49
C GLY A 69 9.62 -2.90 26.37
N ARG A 70 10.19 -2.66 25.18
CA ARG A 70 11.59 -2.93 24.86
C ARG A 70 12.35 -1.62 24.64
N PRO A 71 13.64 -1.53 25.02
CA PRO A 71 14.47 -0.37 24.65
C PRO A 71 14.65 -0.34 23.13
N GLY A 72 14.66 0.84 22.55
CA GLY A 72 14.88 1.08 21.13
C GLY A 72 15.71 2.33 20.90
N VAL A 73 16.14 2.53 19.66
CA VAL A 73 16.88 3.73 19.23
C VAL A 73 16.18 4.31 18.01
N LEU A 74 15.84 5.59 18.09
CA LEU A 74 15.27 6.35 16.98
C LEU A 74 16.39 7.17 16.33
N ASN A 75 16.67 6.92 15.05
CA ASN A 75 17.58 7.77 14.27
C ASN A 75 16.80 9.01 13.83
N LEU A 76 17.18 10.19 14.34
CA LEU A 76 16.57 11.45 13.97
C LEU A 76 17.11 11.95 12.61
N PRO A 77 16.37 12.82 11.88
CA PRO A 77 16.77 13.29 10.55
C PRO A 77 18.13 14.00 10.49
N ASP A 78 18.61 14.51 11.62
CA ASP A 78 19.93 15.16 11.75
C ASP A 78 21.08 14.14 11.98
N GLY A 79 20.77 12.84 12.00
CA GLY A 79 21.71 11.76 12.23
C GLY A 79 21.99 11.45 13.70
N THR A 80 21.35 12.16 14.64
CA THR A 80 21.45 11.85 16.07
C THR A 80 20.59 10.65 16.45
N GLN A 81 20.96 9.96 17.53
CA GLN A 81 20.25 8.80 18.05
C GLN A 81 19.56 9.16 19.36
N GLU A 82 18.25 8.94 19.43
CA GLU A 82 17.43 9.11 20.64
C GLU A 82 17.08 7.74 21.21
N GLU A 83 17.38 7.50 22.50
CA GLU A 83 16.90 6.31 23.21
C GLU A 83 15.40 6.41 23.47
N ILE A 84 14.65 5.40 23.03
CA ILE A 84 13.20 5.32 23.17
C ILE A 84 12.78 4.02 23.86
N VAL A 85 11.56 3.99 24.39
CA VAL A 85 10.91 2.74 24.83
C VAL A 85 9.76 2.42 23.88
N VAL A 86 9.73 1.20 23.35
CA VAL A 86 8.71 0.73 22.40
C VAL A 86 7.82 -0.32 23.07
N HIS A 87 6.51 -0.07 23.10
CA HIS A 87 5.50 -1.05 23.51
C HIS A 87 4.71 -1.53 22.31
N THR A 88 4.40 -2.81 22.29
CA THR A 88 3.39 -3.39 21.41
C THR A 88 2.23 -3.85 22.28
N TYR A 89 1.06 -3.28 22.08
CA TYR A 89 -0.14 -3.55 22.85
C TYR A 89 -1.18 -4.20 21.95
N GLU A 90 -1.55 -5.43 22.27
CA GLU A 90 -2.63 -6.13 21.57
C GLU A 90 -3.97 -5.83 22.28
N VAL A 91 -4.93 -5.28 21.52
CA VAL A 91 -6.26 -5.00 22.05
C VAL A 91 -6.99 -6.33 22.21
N THR A 92 -7.44 -6.63 23.43
CA THR A 92 -8.28 -7.81 23.69
C THR A 92 -9.63 -7.36 24.22
N ARG A 93 -10.66 -8.20 24.04
CA ARG A 93 -12.05 -7.92 24.47
C ARG A 93 -12.18 -7.57 25.96
N GLY A 94 -11.23 -8.01 26.80
CA GLY A 94 -11.18 -7.71 28.24
C GLY A 94 -10.14 -6.66 28.65
N ARG A 95 -9.31 -6.15 27.72
CA ARG A 95 -8.23 -5.20 27.99
C ARG A 95 -8.11 -4.20 26.84
N ASN A 96 -8.78 -3.06 26.99
CA ASN A 96 -8.83 -1.96 26.02
C ASN A 96 -8.23 -0.65 26.58
N VAL A 97 -7.41 -0.75 27.62
CA VAL A 97 -6.70 0.40 28.21
C VAL A 97 -5.26 0.00 28.45
N TRP A 98 -4.35 0.70 27.77
CA TRP A 98 -2.92 0.60 28.07
C TRP A 98 -2.61 1.54 29.23
N VAL A 99 -1.98 0.99 30.26
CA VAL A 99 -1.61 1.75 31.46
C VAL A 99 -0.14 2.10 31.34
N ASP A 100 0.17 3.40 31.36
CA ASP A 100 1.54 3.90 31.30
C ASP A 100 2.39 3.37 32.46
N PRO A 101 3.49 2.60 32.20
CA PRO A 101 4.45 2.19 33.22
C PRO A 101 5.05 3.31 34.08
N GLY A 102 4.95 4.57 33.64
CA GLY A 102 5.50 5.75 34.28
C GLY A 102 6.97 6.02 33.91
N PHE A 103 7.56 6.97 34.64
CA PHE A 103 8.93 7.43 34.51
C PHE A 103 9.42 7.93 35.87
N ASP A 104 10.74 7.88 36.08
CA ASP A 104 11.42 8.46 37.24
C ASP A 104 12.16 9.73 36.80
N VAL A 105 12.28 10.69 37.71
CA VAL A 105 13.02 11.93 37.51
C VAL A 105 14.09 12.01 38.59
N PHE A 106 15.32 12.27 38.19
CA PHE A 106 16.45 12.43 39.09
C PHE A 106 17.05 13.83 38.91
N ASP A 107 17.23 14.52 40.02
CA ASP A 107 17.94 15.79 40.12
C ASP A 107 19.01 15.63 41.20
N ASN A 108 20.23 16.07 40.93
CA ASN A 108 21.35 15.88 41.84
C ASN A 108 21.46 16.96 42.92
N ARG A 109 20.64 18.03 42.88
CA ARG A 109 20.65 19.11 43.87
C ARG A 109 19.29 19.42 44.46
N ASP A 110 18.22 19.28 43.70
CA ASP A 110 16.87 19.55 44.19
C ASP A 110 16.22 18.29 44.80
N GLU A 111 15.50 18.47 45.91
CA GLU A 111 14.66 17.40 46.46
C GLU A 111 13.48 17.11 45.49
N GLU A 112 13.13 15.83 45.30
CA GLU A 112 12.03 15.36 44.42
C GLU A 112 10.73 16.20 44.37
N PRO A 113 10.19 16.77 45.47
CA PRO A 113 8.91 17.50 45.43
C PRO A 113 8.94 18.83 44.67
N VAL A 114 10.10 19.37 44.30
CA VAL A 114 10.20 20.68 43.61
C VAL A 114 10.14 20.54 42.09
N LEU A 115 10.25 19.32 41.56
CA LEU A 115 10.28 19.04 40.13
C LEU A 115 8.87 19.08 39.50
N LYS A 116 8.66 19.98 38.54
CA LYS A 116 7.45 20.01 37.70
C LYS A 116 7.57 18.95 36.60
N ARG A 117 6.77 17.90 36.71
CA ARG A 117 6.72 16.82 35.72
C ARG A 117 5.76 17.19 34.59
N LYS A 118 6.22 17.15 33.34
CA LYS A 118 5.43 17.40 32.13
C LYS A 118 5.31 16.12 31.29
N LYS A 119 4.07 15.74 30.97
CA LYS A 119 3.73 14.64 30.06
C LYS A 119 2.90 15.22 28.92
N ARG A 120 3.35 15.03 27.67
CA ARG A 120 2.66 15.49 26.45
C ARG A 120 2.49 14.29 25.53
N GLY A 121 1.25 13.91 25.17
CA GLY A 121 1.02 12.82 24.20
C GLY A 121 -0.17 11.88 24.48
N ALA A 122 -0.68 11.78 25.72
CA ALA A 122 -2.01 11.24 26.06
C ALA A 122 -2.19 11.33 27.59
N LEU A 123 -3.25 11.97 28.08
CA LEU A 123 -3.51 12.06 29.53
C LEU A 123 -3.84 10.66 30.11
N GLU A 124 -4.48 9.80 29.33
CA GLU A 124 -4.63 8.36 29.52
C GLU A 124 -4.65 7.74 28.13
N LEU A 125 -3.81 6.73 27.85
CA LEU A 125 -3.85 6.00 26.59
C LEU A 125 -4.91 4.91 26.72
N THR A 126 -6.18 5.31 26.66
CA THR A 126 -7.24 4.35 26.37
C THR A 126 -6.95 3.81 24.98
N THR A 127 -6.66 2.52 24.83
CA THR A 127 -6.34 1.93 23.51
C THR A 127 -7.57 1.84 22.61
N ALA A 128 -8.65 2.50 23.01
CA ALA A 128 -9.82 2.87 22.23
C ALA A 128 -9.50 3.75 21.02
N PHE A 129 -8.23 3.99 20.70
CA PHE A 129 -7.79 4.65 19.49
C PHE A 129 -6.46 3.99 19.10
N PRO A 130 -6.43 3.17 18.04
CA PRO A 130 -5.21 2.83 17.32
C PRO A 130 -5.05 3.79 16.12
N ARG A 131 -3.85 4.30 15.86
CA ARG A 131 -3.50 4.95 14.59
C ARG A 131 -2.52 4.04 13.85
N ALA A 132 -2.46 4.15 12.52
CA ALA A 132 -1.42 3.50 11.71
C ALA A 132 0.01 3.92 12.09
N ARG A 133 0.16 4.99 12.88
CA ARG A 133 1.42 5.42 13.50
C ARG A 133 1.41 5.10 14.99
N PRO A 134 2.56 4.74 15.58
CA PRO A 134 2.64 4.54 17.02
C PRO A 134 2.24 5.81 17.77
N TYR A 135 1.62 5.66 18.94
CA TYR A 135 1.38 6.78 19.83
C TYR A 135 2.70 7.25 20.43
N GLU A 136 3.03 8.52 20.23
CA GLU A 136 4.21 9.14 20.81
C GLU A 136 3.85 9.84 22.12
N ILE A 137 4.52 9.45 23.20
CA ILE A 137 4.40 10.11 24.51
C ILE A 137 5.76 10.73 24.85
N PHE A 138 5.74 12.04 25.10
CA PHE A 138 6.91 12.82 25.50
C PHE A 138 6.89 13.09 27.00
N TYR A 139 8.06 12.93 27.61
CA TYR A 139 8.28 13.13 29.03
C TYR A 139 9.40 14.15 29.23
N SER A 140 9.16 15.16 30.07
CA SER A 140 10.16 16.11 30.51
C SER A 140 9.92 16.53 31.97
N ALA A 141 10.96 17.05 32.60
CA ALA A 141 10.89 17.63 33.93
C ALA A 141 11.49 19.04 33.93
N GLU A 142 10.97 19.91 34.78
CA GLU A 142 11.47 21.27 35.00
C GLU A 142 11.75 21.45 36.50
N ASP A 143 12.93 21.95 36.84
CA ASP A 143 13.36 22.19 38.22
C ASP A 143 12.82 23.50 38.82
N ALA A 144 13.26 23.84 40.04
CA ALA A 144 12.87 25.05 40.74
C ALA A 144 13.34 26.34 40.04
N MET A 145 14.46 26.26 39.31
CA MET A 145 15.12 27.35 38.61
C MET A 145 14.60 27.53 37.18
N GLY A 146 13.77 26.61 36.69
CA GLY A 146 13.17 26.62 35.37
C GLY A 146 14.02 25.95 34.28
N MET A 147 15.06 25.19 34.64
CA MET A 147 15.80 24.39 33.66
C MET A 147 15.00 23.13 33.35
N VAL A 148 14.99 22.74 32.07
CA VAL A 148 14.16 21.65 31.56
C VAL A 148 15.06 20.50 31.14
N SER A 149 14.69 19.27 31.50
CA SER A 149 15.36 18.05 31.05
C SER A 149 15.29 17.90 29.54
N ASP A 150 16.19 17.09 28.97
CA ASP A 150 15.97 16.55 27.63
C ASP A 150 14.63 15.79 27.58
N GLU A 151 13.92 15.89 26.45
CA GLU A 151 12.69 15.13 26.25
C GLU A 151 13.03 13.65 26.04
N LYS A 152 12.26 12.76 26.68
CA LYS A 152 12.29 11.32 26.43
C LYS A 152 11.00 10.87 25.75
N ARG A 153 11.11 9.93 24.82
CA ARG A 153 9.97 9.46 24.01
C ARG A 153 9.64 8.00 24.25
N ARG A 154 8.35 7.70 24.36
CA ARG A 154 7.80 6.34 24.31
C ARG A 154 6.90 6.17 23.09
N LEU A 155 7.07 5.06 22.38
CA LEU A 155 6.22 4.65 21.26
C LEU A 155 5.31 3.51 21.70
N VAL A 156 4.00 3.62 21.43
CA VAL A 156 3.04 2.54 21.69
C VAL A 156 2.37 2.14 20.37
N TYR A 157 2.69 0.94 19.89
CA TYR A 157 2.03 0.30 18.76
C TYR A 157 0.81 -0.46 19.27
N VAL A 158 -0.34 -0.24 18.63
CA VAL A 158 -1.59 -0.90 19.01
C VAL A 158 -1.96 -1.86 17.88
N ASN A 159 -1.98 -3.17 18.17
CA ASN A 159 -2.30 -4.22 17.21
C ASN A 159 -3.70 -4.79 17.49
N CYS A 160 -4.44 -5.07 16.42
CA CYS A 160 -5.65 -5.87 16.50
C CYS A 160 -5.32 -7.37 16.41
N PRO A 161 -6.15 -8.25 17.00
CA PRO A 161 -6.02 -9.70 16.85
C PRO A 161 -5.99 -10.12 15.37
N PRO A 162 -5.38 -11.27 15.03
CA PRO A 162 -5.35 -11.78 13.66
C PRO A 162 -6.76 -11.89 13.06
N GLY A 163 -6.96 -11.31 11.86
CA GLY A 163 -8.25 -11.28 11.17
C GLY A 163 -9.13 -10.06 11.49
N GLU A 164 -8.67 -9.18 12.38
CA GLU A 164 -9.30 -7.91 12.69
C GLU A 164 -8.43 -6.74 12.17
N ILE A 165 -9.05 -5.71 11.61
CA ILE A 165 -8.39 -4.47 11.20
C ILE A 165 -8.76 -3.32 12.15
N ILE A 166 -7.89 -2.32 12.23
CA ILE A 166 -8.14 -1.11 13.00
C ILE A 166 -9.24 -0.29 12.31
N CYS A 167 -10.33 -0.01 13.00
CA CYS A 167 -11.41 0.80 12.44
C CYS A 167 -10.99 2.29 12.29
N PRO A 168 -11.21 2.91 11.13
CA PRO A 168 -10.87 4.31 10.90
C PRO A 168 -11.72 5.27 11.75
N LEU A 169 -11.14 6.41 12.15
CA LEU A 169 -11.82 7.42 12.96
C LEU A 169 -12.90 8.14 12.14
N ILE A 170 -14.16 7.99 12.57
CA ILE A 170 -15.31 8.70 12.01
C ILE A 170 -15.35 10.13 12.62
N ASP A 171 -15.36 11.16 11.79
CA ASP A 171 -15.68 12.57 12.12
C ASP A 171 -14.83 13.33 13.15
N GLY A 172 -13.60 12.91 13.43
CA GLY A 172 -12.71 13.64 14.36
C GLY A 172 -13.28 13.81 15.79
N ARG A 173 -14.38 13.12 16.11
CA ARG A 173 -14.92 13.00 17.45
C ARG A 173 -14.33 11.75 18.09
N ALA A 174 -13.83 11.90 19.31
CA ALA A 174 -13.29 10.79 20.10
C ALA A 174 -14.42 9.82 20.52
N GLY A 175 -14.85 8.94 19.63
CA GLY A 175 -15.63 7.74 19.95
C GLY A 175 -14.71 6.50 20.05
N PRO A 176 -15.04 5.48 20.85
CA PRO A 176 -14.16 4.33 21.05
C PRO A 176 -13.97 3.57 19.73
N ALA A 177 -12.74 3.58 19.18
CA ALA A 177 -12.34 2.73 18.08
C ALA A 177 -12.25 1.28 18.56
N THR A 178 -12.89 0.39 17.82
CA THR A 178 -12.88 -1.06 18.02
C THR A 178 -11.98 -1.70 16.98
N CYS A 179 -11.38 -2.84 17.28
CA CYS A 179 -10.91 -3.72 16.21
C CYS A 179 -12.14 -4.28 15.48
N SER A 180 -12.05 -4.43 14.16
CA SER A 180 -13.18 -4.89 13.36
C SER A 180 -13.44 -6.37 13.62
N ILE A 181 -14.70 -6.78 13.75
CA ILE A 181 -15.03 -8.20 13.75
C ILE A 181 -15.39 -8.60 12.32
N THR A 182 -14.67 -9.54 11.75
CA THR A 182 -15.00 -10.13 10.45
C THR A 182 -15.97 -11.28 10.68
N ALA A 183 -17.26 -11.03 10.43
CA ALA A 183 -18.30 -12.06 10.45
C ALA A 183 -18.97 -12.10 9.08
N PHE A 184 -19.10 -13.29 8.48
CA PHE A 184 -19.78 -13.49 7.19
C PHE A 184 -19.21 -12.66 6.02
N GLY A 185 -17.90 -12.41 6.00
CA GLY A 185 -17.24 -11.68 4.92
C GLY A 185 -17.49 -10.16 4.93
N GLN A 186 -18.10 -9.62 5.99
CA GLN A 186 -18.24 -8.18 6.19
C GLN A 186 -17.46 -7.73 7.43
N THR A 187 -16.65 -6.69 7.23
CA THR A 187 -15.84 -6.05 8.26
C THR A 187 -16.64 -4.95 8.93
N ASN A 188 -17.10 -5.19 10.16
CA ASN A 188 -17.93 -4.22 10.89
C ASN A 188 -17.13 -3.45 11.94
N CYS A 189 -17.31 -2.13 11.96
CA CYS A 189 -16.65 -1.21 12.89
C CYS A 189 -17.67 -0.52 13.82
N GLY A 190 -17.38 -0.43 15.12
CA GLY A 190 -18.19 0.27 16.11
C GLY A 190 -19.19 -0.62 16.89
N GLU A 191 -20.19 0.01 17.54
CA GLU A 191 -21.14 -0.64 18.47
C GLU A 191 -21.95 -1.81 17.85
N ASN A 192 -22.07 -1.87 16.53
CA ASN A 192 -22.72 -2.98 15.83
C ASN A 192 -21.92 -4.29 15.90
N ALA A 193 -20.60 -4.22 16.13
CA ALA A 193 -19.76 -5.41 16.32
C ALA A 193 -20.12 -6.15 17.62
N ASP A 194 -20.46 -5.42 18.69
CA ASP A 194 -20.94 -6.02 19.94
C ASP A 194 -22.34 -6.65 19.78
N VAL A 195 -23.19 -6.08 18.91
CA VAL A 195 -24.53 -6.64 18.60
C VAL A 195 -24.40 -7.92 17.77
N LEU A 196 -23.52 -7.97 16.76
CA LEU A 196 -23.25 -9.18 15.98
C LEU A 196 -22.54 -10.28 16.79
N ALA A 197 -21.61 -9.91 17.67
CA ALA A 197 -20.94 -10.87 18.55
C ALA A 197 -21.91 -11.46 19.59
N ASN A 198 -22.89 -10.69 20.08
CA ASN A 198 -23.95 -11.21 20.93
C ASN A 198 -24.91 -12.13 20.16
N LEU A 199 -25.15 -11.89 18.86
CA LEU A 199 -25.97 -12.77 18.01
C LEU A 199 -25.32 -14.13 17.74
N GLN A 200 -23.98 -14.21 17.68
CA GLN A 200 -23.26 -15.48 17.58
C GLN A 200 -23.32 -16.31 18.86
N ASP A 201 -23.48 -15.67 20.03
CA ASP A 201 -23.52 -16.35 21.34
C ASP A 201 -24.93 -16.89 21.70
N VAL A 202 -26.00 -16.46 21.01
CA VAL A 202 -27.38 -16.92 21.33
C VAL A 202 -27.77 -18.25 20.67
N GLY A 203 -26.89 -18.89 19.90
CA GLY A 203 -27.13 -20.25 19.40
C GLY A 203 -28.48 -20.42 18.69
N LEU A 204 -28.81 -19.52 17.76
CA LEU A 204 -30.04 -19.66 16.97
C LEU A 204 -29.89 -20.77 15.93
N SER A 205 -30.38 -21.94 16.32
CA SER A 205 -30.64 -23.11 15.47
C SER A 205 -31.50 -22.75 14.25
N ALA A 206 -31.20 -23.41 13.14
CA ALA A 206 -31.57 -23.11 11.75
C ALA A 206 -33.06 -23.01 11.37
N ASP A 207 -34.01 -23.02 12.31
CA ASP A 207 -35.44 -23.18 11.97
C ASP A 207 -36.34 -21.98 12.35
N GLY A 208 -35.78 -20.85 12.82
CA GLY A 208 -36.59 -19.76 13.41
C GLY A 208 -36.48 -18.36 12.79
N GLY A 209 -35.62 -18.12 11.80
CA GLY A 209 -35.22 -16.77 11.40
C GLY A 209 -35.98 -16.11 10.24
N SER A 210 -36.95 -16.78 9.63
CA SER A 210 -37.52 -16.36 8.33
C SER A 210 -38.42 -15.12 8.40
N GLU A 211 -39.15 -14.89 9.50
CA GLU A 211 -40.17 -13.81 9.53
C GLU A 211 -39.62 -12.43 9.96
N PHE A 212 -38.42 -12.36 10.57
CA PHE A 212 -37.85 -11.06 10.99
C PHE A 212 -36.91 -10.45 9.95
N LEU A 213 -36.43 -11.24 8.98
CA LEU A 213 -35.53 -10.79 7.91
C LEU A 213 -36.28 -10.25 6.67
N GLU A 214 -37.52 -10.70 6.42
CA GLU A 214 -38.32 -10.21 5.28
C GLU A 214 -38.82 -8.76 5.46
N GLU A 215 -38.98 -8.27 6.70
CA GLU A 215 -39.44 -6.89 6.95
C GLU A 215 -38.29 -5.85 6.96
N GLN A 216 -37.01 -6.28 6.96
CA GLN A 216 -35.85 -5.37 6.80
C GLN A 216 -35.18 -5.43 5.41
N GLN A 217 -35.47 -6.44 4.58
CA GLN A 217 -34.88 -6.57 3.24
C GLN A 217 -35.57 -5.72 2.16
N GLN A 218 -36.67 -5.05 2.47
CA GLN A 218 -37.41 -4.25 1.49
C GLN A 218 -36.85 -2.83 1.25
N ASP A 219 -35.73 -2.46 1.88
CA ASP A 219 -35.19 -1.09 1.81
C ASP A 219 -33.65 -0.97 1.66
N ARG A 220 -32.91 -2.04 1.27
CA ARG A 220 -31.46 -1.91 1.04
C ARG A 220 -30.97 -2.55 -0.27
N GLN A 221 -30.63 -1.63 -1.17
CA GLN A 221 -29.89 -1.77 -2.42
C GLN A 221 -28.61 -2.63 -2.27
N PRO A 222 -28.21 -3.42 -3.28
CA PRO A 222 -26.95 -4.16 -3.27
C PRO A 222 -25.78 -3.25 -3.68
N GLU A 223 -24.83 -2.97 -2.79
CA GLU A 223 -23.64 -2.15 -3.14
C GLU A 223 -22.41 -3.00 -3.45
N SER A 224 -22.14 -3.08 -4.76
CA SER A 224 -20.88 -2.93 -5.51
C SER A 224 -19.52 -3.30 -4.91
N ALA A 225 -18.76 -4.01 -5.76
CA ALA A 225 -17.37 -4.43 -5.68
C ALA A 225 -16.36 -3.42 -5.08
N ASN A 226 -15.29 -3.97 -4.48
CA ASN A 226 -14.06 -3.26 -4.10
C ASN A 226 -13.48 -2.51 -5.31
N VAL A 227 -13.80 -1.22 -5.42
CA VAL A 227 -13.13 -0.28 -6.31
C VAL A 227 -11.83 0.13 -5.62
N VAL A 228 -10.68 -0.21 -6.23
CA VAL A 228 -9.38 0.32 -5.80
C VAL A 228 -9.37 1.81 -6.13
N ALA A 229 -9.07 2.66 -5.14
CA ALA A 229 -9.05 4.10 -5.31
C ALA A 229 -7.98 4.51 -6.31
N GLU A 230 -8.37 4.98 -7.49
CA GLU A 230 -7.42 5.59 -8.42
C GLU A 230 -7.02 6.98 -7.89
N ALA A 231 -5.71 7.20 -7.79
CA ALA A 231 -5.17 8.51 -7.50
C ALA A 231 -5.20 9.36 -8.77
N THR A 232 -5.77 10.55 -8.71
CA THR A 232 -5.68 11.56 -9.77
C THR A 232 -4.74 12.67 -9.34
N LEU A 233 -3.90 13.13 -10.27
CA LEU A 233 -2.97 14.23 -10.05
C LEU A 233 -3.36 15.38 -10.97
N SER A 234 -3.70 16.54 -10.41
CA SER A 234 -4.03 17.75 -11.16
C SER A 234 -2.96 18.81 -10.91
N CYS A 235 -2.17 19.09 -11.92
CA CYS A 235 -1.15 20.12 -11.86
C CYS A 235 -1.71 21.44 -12.41
N GLY A 236 -1.24 22.60 -11.92
CA GLY A 236 -1.35 23.84 -12.69
C GLY A 236 -0.61 23.73 -14.04
N PHE A 237 -0.54 24.82 -14.82
CA PHE A 237 0.00 24.84 -16.19
C PHE A 237 1.11 23.81 -16.49
N ASP A 238 0.87 23.01 -17.54
CA ASP A 238 1.80 21.96 -17.99
C ASP A 238 3.11 22.53 -18.50
N THR A 239 3.11 23.79 -18.93
CA THR A 239 4.30 24.55 -19.31
C THR A 239 4.37 25.88 -18.56
N VAL A 240 5.52 26.18 -17.97
CA VAL A 240 5.82 27.45 -17.31
C VAL A 240 7.04 28.08 -17.97
N SER A 241 6.97 29.38 -18.29
CA SER A 241 8.09 30.15 -18.85
C SER A 241 8.74 31.00 -17.75
N VAL A 242 10.05 30.85 -17.59
CA VAL A 242 10.86 31.51 -16.56
C VAL A 242 11.94 32.34 -17.25
N PRO A 243 12.03 33.67 -17.05
CA PRO A 243 13.10 34.45 -17.64
C PRO A 243 14.49 34.04 -17.13
N LEU A 244 15.50 34.15 -18.00
CA LEU A 244 16.88 33.80 -17.67
C LEU A 244 17.36 34.58 -16.44
N ASN A 245 17.91 33.84 -15.48
CA ASN A 245 18.37 34.27 -14.15
C ASN A 245 17.27 34.63 -13.14
N GLU A 246 15.99 34.52 -13.48
CA GLU A 246 14.93 34.63 -12.47
C GLU A 246 14.85 33.35 -11.64
N PRO A 247 14.70 33.44 -10.31
CA PRO A 247 14.55 32.26 -9.47
C PRO A 247 13.20 31.60 -9.73
N TYR A 248 13.20 30.28 -9.86
CA TYR A 248 11.97 29.48 -9.92
C TYR A 248 11.99 28.46 -8.77
N THR A 249 11.19 28.73 -7.74
CA THR A 249 11.10 27.94 -6.51
C THR A 249 9.65 27.55 -6.24
N ALA A 250 9.39 26.68 -5.26
CA ALA A 250 8.02 26.43 -4.83
C ALA A 250 7.38 27.70 -4.27
N CYS A 251 6.09 27.90 -4.57
CA CYS A 251 5.31 29.02 -4.06
C CYS A 251 5.12 28.91 -2.55
N SER A 252 5.26 30.03 -1.84
CA SER A 252 4.77 30.13 -0.46
C SER A 252 3.24 30.06 -0.43
N GLU A 253 2.67 29.56 0.66
CA GLU A 253 1.22 29.62 0.87
C GLU A 253 0.72 31.06 0.70
N GLY A 254 -0.25 31.26 -0.19
CA GLY A 254 -0.83 32.58 -0.49
C GLY A 254 -0.13 33.39 -1.59
N ALA A 255 0.86 32.85 -2.30
CA ALA A 255 1.45 33.49 -3.48
C ALA A 255 0.36 33.84 -4.52
N ASP A 256 0.48 35.02 -5.14
CA ASP A 256 -0.43 35.50 -6.18
C ASP A 256 -0.33 34.58 -7.42
N LYS A 257 -1.41 34.46 -8.19
CA LYS A 257 -1.42 33.67 -9.45
C LYS A 257 -0.39 34.17 -10.46
N THR A 258 0.10 35.40 -10.29
CA THR A 258 1.12 36.02 -11.12
C THR A 258 2.56 35.83 -10.61
N ASP A 259 2.76 35.31 -9.39
CA ASP A 259 4.10 35.06 -8.86
C ASP A 259 4.79 33.93 -9.65
N LEU A 260 6.06 34.17 -10.03
CA LEU A 260 6.87 33.24 -10.80
C LEU A 260 7.44 32.14 -9.89
N CYS A 261 6.58 31.22 -9.48
CA CYS A 261 6.91 30.10 -8.63
C CYS A 261 6.10 28.86 -9.00
N ASP A 262 6.58 27.70 -8.60
CA ASP A 262 5.92 26.44 -8.84
C ASP A 262 4.86 26.16 -7.76
N ARG A 263 3.63 25.88 -8.16
CA ARG A 263 2.51 25.62 -7.24
C ARG A 263 2.33 24.15 -6.88
N GLY A 264 3.15 23.27 -7.45
CA GLY A 264 3.03 21.83 -7.32
C GLY A 264 1.86 21.27 -8.11
N CYS A 265 1.38 20.14 -7.63
CA CYS A 265 0.17 19.47 -8.10
C CYS A 265 -0.71 19.12 -6.91
N THR A 266 -2.01 19.15 -7.15
CA THR A 266 -3.02 18.66 -6.23
C THR A 266 -3.21 17.17 -6.50
N ALA A 267 -3.22 16.34 -5.47
CA ALA A 267 -3.52 14.92 -5.62
C ALA A 267 -4.83 14.61 -4.94
N THR A 268 -5.68 13.85 -5.62
CA THR A 268 -6.98 13.45 -5.10
C THR A 268 -7.15 11.94 -5.23
N TYR A 269 -7.69 11.29 -4.20
CA TYR A 269 -8.17 9.92 -4.34
C TYR A 269 -9.63 9.96 -4.75
N GLY A 270 -9.98 9.13 -5.75
CA GLY A 270 -11.37 8.93 -6.15
C GLY A 270 -12.24 8.48 -4.97
N PRO A 271 -13.57 8.71 -5.03
CA PRO A 271 -14.48 8.32 -3.96
C PRO A 271 -14.53 6.80 -3.86
N THR A 272 -13.77 6.23 -2.93
CA THR A 272 -13.83 4.80 -2.62
C THR A 272 -14.13 4.60 -1.15
N GLY A 273 -15.06 3.69 -0.87
CA GLY A 273 -15.58 3.42 0.46
C GLY A 273 -16.97 4.05 0.69
N PRO A 274 -17.49 4.01 1.93
CA PRO A 274 -18.88 4.39 2.25
C PRO A 274 -19.21 5.87 2.02
N PHE A 275 -18.23 6.68 1.63
CA PHE A 275 -18.36 8.09 1.31
C PHE A 275 -18.28 8.28 -0.22
N LYS A 276 -19.29 7.78 -0.96
CA LYS A 276 -19.38 7.86 -2.42
C LYS A 276 -19.33 9.27 -3.03
N ASN A 277 -19.24 10.33 -2.21
CA ASN A 277 -19.35 11.73 -2.66
C ASN A 277 -18.19 12.64 -2.21
N GLU A 278 -17.15 12.13 -1.53
CA GLU A 278 -16.08 12.99 -1.01
C GLU A 278 -14.71 12.63 -1.62
N THR A 279 -14.18 13.57 -2.40
CA THR A 279 -12.82 13.51 -2.95
C THR A 279 -11.81 13.86 -1.87
N LEU A 280 -10.95 12.92 -1.47
CA LEU A 280 -9.90 13.17 -0.47
C LEU A 280 -8.69 13.83 -1.15
N VAL A 281 -8.38 15.06 -0.74
CA VAL A 281 -7.19 15.80 -1.20
C VAL A 281 -5.97 15.38 -0.38
N VAL A 282 -4.91 14.92 -1.04
CA VAL A 282 -3.68 14.36 -0.45
C VAL A 282 -2.40 15.02 -0.95
N ASP A 283 -2.45 16.34 -1.13
CA ASP A 283 -1.35 17.16 -1.68
C ASP A 283 -0.02 17.01 -0.92
N ASN A 284 -0.09 16.68 0.37
CA ASN A 284 1.08 16.45 1.20
C ASN A 284 1.87 15.19 0.82
N LEU A 285 1.30 14.29 0.02
CA LEU A 285 1.94 13.05 -0.46
C LEU A 285 2.53 13.16 -1.86
N VAL A 286 2.36 14.30 -2.55
CA VAL A 286 2.93 14.51 -3.87
C VAL A 286 4.45 14.63 -3.77
N GLU A 287 5.18 13.71 -4.40
CA GLU A 287 6.62 13.76 -4.55
C GLU A 287 6.99 14.62 -5.75
N ALA A 288 7.98 15.51 -5.60
CA ALA A 288 8.54 16.31 -6.70
C ALA A 288 9.96 15.84 -7.03
N CYS A 289 10.19 15.58 -8.32
CA CYS A 289 11.42 15.01 -8.85
C CYS A 289 11.87 13.76 -8.09
N PRO A 290 11.03 12.70 -8.10
CA PRO A 290 11.33 11.49 -7.38
C PRO A 290 12.62 10.85 -7.89
N SER A 291 13.40 10.33 -6.95
CA SER A 291 14.64 9.64 -7.26
C SER A 291 14.35 8.28 -7.88
N THR A 292 15.08 7.94 -8.94
CA THR A 292 15.07 6.59 -9.54
C THR A 292 15.85 5.58 -8.70
N VAL A 293 16.64 6.03 -7.73
CA VAL A 293 17.36 5.16 -6.79
C VAL A 293 16.37 4.59 -5.78
N GLU A 294 16.19 3.28 -5.84
CA GLU A 294 15.41 2.49 -4.88
C GLU A 294 15.90 2.78 -3.45
N ASN A 295 14.98 3.12 -2.53
CA ASN A 295 15.24 3.56 -1.14
C ASN A 295 15.78 4.99 -0.93
N ALA A 296 15.83 5.84 -1.95
CA ALA A 296 16.06 7.26 -1.70
C ALA A 296 14.92 7.86 -0.87
N ALA A 297 15.25 8.75 0.07
CA ALA A 297 14.25 9.45 0.86
C ALA A 297 13.23 10.15 -0.06
N LYS A 298 11.94 9.89 0.17
CA LYS A 298 10.84 10.54 -0.57
C LYS A 298 10.93 12.05 -0.36
N ARG A 299 10.79 12.80 -1.46
CA ARG A 299 10.93 14.27 -1.49
C ARG A 299 9.57 14.87 -1.79
N TYR A 300 8.84 15.20 -0.74
CA TYR A 300 7.48 15.72 -0.89
C TYR A 300 7.50 17.19 -1.28
N PHE A 301 6.63 17.59 -2.21
CA PHE A 301 6.51 18.97 -2.65
C PHE A 301 6.15 19.90 -1.48
N SER A 302 5.31 19.43 -0.54
CA SER A 302 4.90 20.19 0.64
C SER A 302 6.05 20.56 1.59
N THR A 303 7.11 19.74 1.65
CA THR A 303 8.26 19.94 2.55
C THR A 303 9.48 20.48 1.82
N ASP A 304 9.73 19.99 0.61
CA ASP A 304 10.95 20.22 -0.15
C ASP A 304 10.73 21.15 -1.36
N GLY A 305 9.49 21.39 -1.76
CA GLY A 305 9.17 22.10 -2.99
C GLY A 305 9.82 21.44 -4.20
N ILE A 306 10.42 22.25 -5.07
CA ILE A 306 11.18 21.81 -6.25
C ILE A 306 12.69 21.95 -6.07
N LYS A 307 13.19 22.10 -4.84
CA LYS A 307 14.62 22.39 -4.58
C LYS A 307 15.57 21.30 -5.09
N HIS A 308 15.07 20.07 -5.22
CA HIS A 308 15.81 18.90 -5.67
C HIS A 308 15.60 18.56 -7.14
N CYS A 309 14.78 19.35 -7.84
CA CYS A 309 14.59 19.22 -9.26
C CYS A 309 15.81 19.78 -10.01
N PRO A 310 16.22 19.18 -11.13
CA PRO A 310 17.40 19.60 -11.89
C PRO A 310 17.14 20.85 -12.74
N ILE A 311 16.46 21.86 -12.20
CA ILE A 311 16.17 23.11 -12.89
C ILE A 311 17.31 24.09 -12.64
N ASN A 312 17.85 24.65 -13.71
CA ASN A 312 18.87 25.69 -13.60
C ASN A 312 18.49 26.90 -14.45
N THR A 313 17.86 27.89 -13.81
CA THR A 313 17.39 29.10 -14.49
C THR A 313 18.50 30.02 -14.98
N ARG A 314 19.78 29.67 -14.76
CA ARG A 314 20.94 30.38 -15.31
C ARG A 314 21.25 29.99 -16.76
N PHE A 315 20.68 28.90 -17.24
CA PHE A 315 20.84 28.46 -18.61
C PHE A 315 19.49 28.45 -19.30
N VAL A 316 19.47 28.98 -20.51
CA VAL A 316 18.33 28.86 -21.41
C VAL A 316 18.14 27.39 -21.74
N GLY A 317 16.90 26.91 -21.74
CA GLY A 317 16.61 25.52 -22.03
C GLY A 317 15.25 25.07 -21.52
N GLN A 318 14.96 23.79 -21.73
CA GLN A 318 13.75 23.14 -21.25
C GLN A 318 14.12 22.17 -20.13
N TYR A 319 13.38 22.24 -19.03
CA TYR A 319 13.57 21.40 -17.86
C TYR A 319 12.26 20.68 -17.55
N VAL A 320 12.32 19.44 -17.10
CA VAL A 320 11.13 18.66 -16.74
C VAL A 320 11.10 18.46 -15.23
N ILE A 321 9.95 18.80 -14.62
CA ILE A 321 9.63 18.46 -13.24
C ILE A 321 8.64 17.30 -13.27
N VAL A 322 9.00 16.18 -12.65
CA VAL A 322 8.10 15.03 -12.51
C VAL A 322 7.45 15.09 -11.14
N TYR A 323 6.12 15.09 -11.09
CA TYR A 323 5.35 14.92 -9.85
C TYR A 323 4.76 13.54 -9.82
N CYS A 324 4.82 12.87 -8.68
CA CYS A 324 4.18 11.58 -8.52
C CYS A 324 3.45 11.46 -7.19
N VAL A 325 2.36 10.72 -7.16
CA VAL A 325 1.71 10.26 -5.93
C VAL A 325 1.64 8.74 -5.94
N GLN A 326 1.85 8.13 -4.78
CA GLN A 326 1.65 6.69 -4.57
C GLN A 326 0.72 6.52 -3.37
N PRO A 327 -0.40 5.77 -3.49
CA PRO A 327 -1.24 5.39 -2.37
C PRO A 327 -0.44 4.78 -1.21
N VAL A 328 -0.74 5.21 0.02
CA VAL A 328 0.04 4.85 1.22
C VAL A 328 -0.21 3.40 1.66
N GLU A 329 -1.30 2.79 1.22
CA GLU A 329 -1.80 1.54 1.82
C GLU A 329 -1.25 0.25 1.19
N ASP A 330 -0.58 0.31 0.03
CA ASP A 330 0.03 -0.88 -0.57
C ASP A 330 1.26 -0.52 -1.42
N ASP A 331 2.39 -1.19 -1.17
CA ASP A 331 3.61 -1.14 -2.02
C ASP A 331 3.34 -1.63 -3.46
N THR A 332 2.17 -2.23 -3.71
CA THR A 332 1.71 -2.67 -5.02
C THR A 332 0.86 -1.64 -5.77
N SER A 333 0.51 -0.52 -5.12
CA SER A 333 -0.35 0.50 -5.72
C SER A 333 0.35 1.23 -6.87
N THR A 334 -0.39 1.44 -7.96
CA THR A 334 0.09 2.11 -9.17
C THR A 334 0.48 3.55 -8.85
N ARG A 335 1.78 3.85 -8.98
CA ARG A 335 2.31 5.20 -8.87
C ARG A 335 1.83 6.03 -10.06
N VAL A 336 1.14 7.13 -9.80
CA VAL A 336 0.65 8.06 -10.85
C VAL A 336 1.60 9.24 -10.92
N CYS A 337 2.08 9.54 -12.12
CA CYS A 337 3.04 10.62 -12.36
C CYS A 337 2.60 11.57 -13.47
N VAL A 338 2.89 12.86 -13.30
CA VAL A 338 2.64 13.94 -14.25
C VAL A 338 3.91 14.78 -14.40
N ASP A 339 4.19 15.21 -15.63
CA ASP A 339 5.36 16.01 -15.96
C ASP A 339 4.94 17.47 -16.18
N ARG A 340 5.76 18.41 -15.70
CA ARG A 340 5.66 19.85 -16.01
C ARG A 340 6.92 20.30 -16.74
N LEU A 341 6.74 20.98 -17.85
CA LEU A 341 7.81 21.58 -18.64
C LEU A 341 8.10 23.01 -18.15
N VAL A 342 9.33 23.28 -17.77
CA VAL A 342 9.81 24.62 -17.42
C VAL A 342 10.74 25.11 -18.53
N LYS A 343 10.32 26.14 -19.26
CA LYS A 343 11.11 26.79 -20.31
C LYS A 343 11.82 27.99 -19.71
N VAL A 344 13.15 27.94 -19.65
CA VAL A 344 13.95 29.11 -19.26
C VAL A 344 14.18 29.95 -20.50
N THR A 345 13.46 31.06 -20.62
CA THR A 345 13.45 31.94 -21.79
C THR A 345 14.62 32.92 -21.75
N PRO A 346 15.32 33.17 -22.87
CA PRO A 346 16.38 34.18 -22.92
C PRO A 346 15.83 35.60 -22.70
N ASN A 347 16.70 36.51 -22.25
CA ASN A 347 16.40 37.95 -22.25
C ASN A 347 16.82 38.52 -23.61
N CYS A 348 15.86 38.77 -24.50
CA CYS A 348 16.13 39.24 -25.85
C CYS A 348 16.50 40.73 -25.90
N GLU A 349 17.31 41.12 -26.90
CA GLU A 349 17.69 42.51 -27.07
C GLU A 349 16.48 43.37 -27.52
N VAL A 350 16.61 44.69 -27.41
CA VAL A 350 15.52 45.61 -27.78
C VAL A 350 15.25 45.51 -29.27
N GLY A 351 14.05 45.05 -29.62
CA GLY A 351 13.63 44.81 -31.02
C GLY A 351 13.55 43.33 -31.38
N GLU A 352 14.07 42.46 -30.53
CA GLU A 352 13.95 41.00 -30.61
C GLU A 352 12.80 40.50 -29.72
N SER A 353 12.33 39.28 -30.00
CA SER A 353 11.25 38.61 -29.29
C SER A 353 11.60 37.15 -29.07
N VAL A 354 11.16 36.56 -27.96
CA VAL A 354 11.30 35.12 -27.74
C VAL A 354 10.54 34.37 -28.84
N CYS A 355 11.19 33.40 -29.46
CA CYS A 355 10.67 32.58 -30.55
C CYS A 355 9.61 31.58 -30.09
N SER A 356 8.90 30.95 -31.03
CA SER A 356 7.82 30.02 -30.68
C SER A 356 8.30 28.79 -29.89
N ASN A 357 9.56 28.39 -30.08
CA ASN A 357 10.22 27.35 -29.29
C ASN A 357 10.33 27.71 -27.79
N GLY A 358 10.27 29.01 -27.46
CA GLY A 358 10.35 29.55 -26.11
C GLY A 358 11.76 29.63 -25.53
N ILE A 359 12.79 29.35 -26.32
CA ILE A 359 14.19 29.29 -25.84
C ILE A 359 15.15 30.10 -26.70
N GLU A 360 14.73 30.61 -27.86
CA GLU A 360 15.57 31.47 -28.69
C GLU A 360 15.03 32.90 -28.77
N CYS A 361 15.91 33.84 -29.07
CA CYS A 361 15.53 35.20 -29.43
C CYS A 361 15.51 35.34 -30.95
N SER A 362 14.53 36.07 -31.46
CA SER A 362 14.49 36.44 -32.87
C SER A 362 15.69 37.32 -33.19
N VAL A 363 16.35 37.09 -34.32
CA VAL A 363 17.43 37.97 -34.81
C VAL A 363 16.82 38.87 -35.88
N ASP A 364 16.93 40.18 -35.72
CA ASP A 364 16.27 41.18 -36.60
C ASP A 364 14.75 40.98 -36.74
N GLY A 365 14.11 40.49 -35.67
CA GLY A 365 12.66 40.22 -35.64
C GLY A 365 12.25 38.92 -36.33
N GLN A 366 13.19 38.06 -36.72
CA GLN A 366 12.92 36.75 -37.32
C GLN A 366 13.43 35.60 -36.45
N CYS A 367 12.58 34.60 -36.24
CA CYS A 367 12.92 33.37 -35.54
C CYS A 367 13.36 32.31 -36.53
N LEU A 368 14.62 31.87 -36.44
CA LEU A 368 15.20 30.92 -37.39
C LEU A 368 14.47 29.57 -37.38
N ASP A 369 14.03 29.08 -36.22
CA ASP A 369 13.21 27.88 -36.09
C ASP A 369 11.79 28.02 -36.67
N ASP A 370 11.21 29.22 -36.58
CA ASP A 370 9.89 29.50 -37.17
C ASP A 370 9.98 29.61 -38.70
N LEU A 371 11.18 29.87 -39.22
CA LEU A 371 11.48 29.90 -40.65
C LEU A 371 11.88 28.51 -41.18
N SER A 372 12.57 27.69 -40.40
CA SER A 372 12.99 26.34 -40.80
C SER A 372 11.81 25.37 -40.90
N THR A 373 10.74 25.59 -40.13
CA THR A 373 9.48 24.83 -40.26
C THR A 373 8.67 25.18 -41.52
N SER A 374 9.06 26.20 -42.29
CA SER A 374 8.33 26.58 -43.52
C SER A 374 9.18 26.79 -44.78
N VAL A 375 10.51 26.85 -44.71
CA VAL A 375 11.33 27.07 -45.92
C VAL A 375 12.68 26.33 -45.88
N ASN A 376 12.77 25.22 -46.63
CA ASN A 376 14.03 24.63 -47.08
C ASN A 376 14.81 25.63 -47.97
N VAL A 377 15.84 26.30 -47.45
CA VAL A 377 16.86 26.95 -48.29
C VAL A 377 18.26 26.64 -47.76
N PHE A 378 19.04 26.04 -48.66
CA PHE A 378 20.43 25.60 -48.60
C PHE A 378 21.44 26.60 -48.01
N GLY A 379 22.21 26.13 -47.01
CA GLY A 379 23.66 25.94 -47.09
C GLY A 379 24.61 27.14 -46.94
N GLU A 380 25.40 27.15 -45.86
CA GLU A 380 26.85 27.42 -45.93
C GLU A 380 27.59 26.84 -44.72
N GLU A 381 28.60 26.00 -44.99
CA GLU A 381 29.39 25.22 -44.02
C GLU A 381 30.41 26.09 -43.28
N THR A 382 30.44 26.00 -41.95
CA THR A 382 31.64 26.35 -41.17
C THR A 382 32.23 25.10 -40.55
N THR A 383 33.39 24.69 -41.07
CA THR A 383 34.20 23.55 -40.63
C THR A 383 34.79 23.81 -39.23
N GLY A 384 34.14 23.29 -38.20
CA GLY A 384 34.68 23.13 -36.85
C GLY A 384 34.68 21.65 -36.49
N ASP A 385 35.83 21.15 -36.05
CA ASP A 385 36.15 19.75 -35.70
C ASP A 385 35.00 19.05 -34.94
N GLY A 386 34.22 18.26 -35.68
CA GLY A 386 32.92 17.74 -35.27
C GLY A 386 33.04 16.43 -34.50
N GLY A 387 32.88 16.50 -33.18
CA GLY A 387 32.30 15.36 -32.47
C GLY A 387 30.86 15.23 -32.96
N THR A 388 30.51 14.07 -33.53
CA THR A 388 29.13 13.74 -33.87
C THR A 388 28.31 13.73 -32.58
N VAL A 389 27.66 14.85 -32.28
CA VAL A 389 26.70 14.94 -31.18
C VAL A 389 25.46 14.19 -31.67
N PHE A 390 25.22 13.02 -31.10
CA PHE A 390 24.01 12.25 -31.38
C PHE A 390 22.84 12.95 -30.66
N GLU A 391 21.93 13.51 -31.44
CA GLU A 391 20.69 14.10 -30.93
C GLU A 391 19.62 13.00 -30.86
N PRO A 392 18.74 12.99 -29.83
CA PRO A 392 17.62 12.07 -29.80
C PRO A 392 16.65 12.36 -30.94
N PRO A 393 15.86 11.36 -31.38
CA PRO A 393 14.91 11.54 -32.46
C PRO A 393 13.86 12.60 -32.10
N VAL A 394 13.41 13.37 -33.07
CA VAL A 394 12.33 14.35 -32.90
C VAL A 394 11.01 13.64 -33.12
N LEU A 395 10.13 13.63 -32.12
CA LEU A 395 8.82 12.97 -32.15
C LEU A 395 7.70 14.03 -32.01
N SER A 396 6.72 14.00 -32.92
CA SER A 396 5.57 14.92 -32.93
C SER A 396 4.27 14.17 -33.11
N LEU A 397 3.22 14.51 -32.34
CA LEU A 397 1.89 13.93 -32.55
C LEU A 397 1.31 14.34 -33.91
N VAL A 398 0.59 13.41 -34.54
CA VAL A 398 -0.27 13.70 -35.70
C VAL A 398 -1.69 13.82 -35.20
N GLY A 399 -2.36 14.94 -35.46
CA GLY A 399 -3.71 15.21 -34.97
C GLY A 399 -3.72 15.89 -33.60
N PRO A 400 -4.89 15.96 -32.94
CA PRO A 400 -5.02 16.70 -31.69
C PRO A 400 -4.25 16.03 -30.54
N GLU A 401 -3.63 16.84 -29.67
CA GLU A 401 -2.98 16.38 -28.44
C GLU A 401 -4.02 15.92 -27.39
N PHE A 402 -5.20 16.53 -27.41
CA PHE A 402 -6.31 16.22 -26.51
C PHE A 402 -7.49 15.64 -27.28
N VAL A 403 -7.95 14.46 -26.86
CA VAL A 403 -9.09 13.76 -27.45
C VAL A 403 -10.19 13.63 -26.42
N ARG A 404 -11.40 14.03 -26.77
CA ARG A 404 -12.60 13.79 -25.95
C ARG A 404 -13.28 12.53 -26.47
N LEU A 405 -13.16 11.42 -25.73
CA LEU A 405 -13.68 10.12 -26.14
C LEU A 405 -14.99 9.84 -25.40
N PRO A 406 -16.15 9.78 -26.09
CA PRO A 406 -17.40 9.40 -25.46
C PRO A 406 -17.30 8.00 -24.86
N ARG A 407 -17.70 7.86 -23.59
CA ARG A 407 -17.68 6.57 -22.88
C ARG A 407 -18.35 5.47 -23.70
N GLY A 408 -17.75 4.29 -23.70
CA GLY A 408 -18.17 3.12 -24.48
C GLY A 408 -17.84 3.16 -25.98
N THR A 409 -17.27 4.25 -26.48
CA THR A 409 -16.87 4.37 -27.89
C THR A 409 -15.47 3.84 -28.11
N VAL A 410 -15.31 2.95 -29.09
CA VAL A 410 -14.03 2.31 -29.40
C VAL A 410 -13.02 3.34 -29.90
N TYR A 411 -11.84 3.37 -29.29
CA TYR A 411 -10.70 4.15 -29.77
C TYR A 411 -9.73 3.27 -30.57
N ARG A 412 -9.54 3.61 -31.84
CA ARG A 412 -8.83 2.78 -32.82
C ARG A 412 -7.77 3.55 -33.58
N LYS A 413 -6.90 2.87 -34.33
CA LYS A 413 -6.00 3.54 -35.28
C LYS A 413 -6.79 4.10 -36.46
N CYS A 414 -6.50 5.33 -36.86
CA CYS A 414 -6.99 5.91 -38.09
C CYS A 414 -6.36 5.18 -39.30
N ASP A 415 -7.11 5.07 -40.39
CA ASP A 415 -6.62 4.62 -41.68
C ASP A 415 -5.82 5.74 -42.35
N PRO A 416 -4.49 5.62 -42.50
CA PRO A 416 -3.71 6.64 -43.20
C PRO A 416 -4.05 6.73 -44.69
N GLU A 417 -4.66 5.70 -45.29
CA GLU A 417 -5.07 5.70 -46.71
C GLU A 417 -6.45 6.32 -46.93
N ASP A 418 -7.34 6.32 -45.92
CA ASP A 418 -8.64 7.00 -45.98
C ASP A 418 -8.55 8.41 -45.42
N THR A 419 -8.46 9.41 -46.32
CA THR A 419 -8.48 10.84 -45.96
C THR A 419 -9.71 11.29 -45.16
N ASN A 420 -10.77 10.48 -45.09
CA ASN A 420 -11.95 10.74 -44.27
C ASN A 420 -11.84 10.13 -42.87
N ASP A 421 -10.96 9.14 -42.66
CA ASP A 421 -10.75 8.48 -41.39
C ASP A 421 -9.80 9.30 -40.50
N VAL A 422 -10.21 10.52 -40.18
CA VAL A 422 -9.49 11.44 -39.30
C VAL A 422 -10.30 11.71 -38.03
N PRO A 423 -9.65 12.12 -36.91
CA PRO A 423 -10.33 12.36 -35.65
C PRO A 423 -11.36 13.50 -35.80
N ARG A 424 -12.65 13.17 -35.66
CA ARG A 424 -13.78 14.11 -35.76
C ARG A 424 -14.91 13.61 -34.85
N ASP A 425 -15.89 14.48 -34.58
CA ASP A 425 -17.09 14.09 -33.82
C ASP A 425 -17.76 12.87 -34.48
N GLY A 426 -17.81 11.75 -33.76
CA GLY A 426 -18.35 10.47 -34.24
C GLY A 426 -17.34 9.53 -34.89
N ASN A 427 -16.09 9.96 -35.11
CA ASN A 427 -14.98 9.11 -35.54
C ASN A 427 -13.78 9.27 -34.62
N PHE A 428 -13.70 8.39 -33.61
CA PHE A 428 -12.67 8.44 -32.57
C PHE A 428 -11.54 7.50 -32.93
N CYS A 429 -10.62 8.01 -33.75
CA CYS A 429 -9.40 7.32 -34.08
C CYS A 429 -8.16 8.14 -33.68
N ASP A 430 -7.04 7.47 -33.58
CA ASP A 430 -5.72 8.03 -33.31
C ASP A 430 -4.96 8.15 -34.64
N GLN A 431 -4.26 9.26 -34.93
CA GLN A 431 -3.44 9.36 -36.15
C GLN A 431 -1.95 9.05 -35.91
N GLY A 432 -1.56 8.78 -34.66
CA GLY A 432 -0.21 8.44 -34.25
C GLY A 432 0.67 9.63 -33.94
N ALA A 433 1.96 9.40 -34.15
CA ALA A 433 3.03 10.39 -34.10
C ALA A 433 3.97 10.14 -35.28
N THR A 434 4.59 11.21 -35.79
CA THR A 434 5.71 11.12 -36.73
C THR A 434 7.02 11.29 -35.98
N ALA A 435 8.08 10.62 -36.44
CA ALA A 435 9.40 10.69 -35.87
C ALA A 435 10.46 10.90 -36.96
N THR A 436 11.39 11.81 -36.73
CA THR A 436 12.57 12.01 -37.58
C THR A 436 13.84 11.88 -36.76
N ASP A 437 14.89 11.37 -37.37
CA ASP A 437 16.19 11.19 -36.73
C ASP A 437 17.32 11.59 -37.68
N HIS A 438 18.54 11.80 -37.18
CA HIS A 438 19.70 12.03 -38.03
C HIS A 438 20.41 10.70 -38.31
N ASP A 439 20.67 10.39 -39.58
CA ASP A 439 21.48 9.23 -39.95
C ASP A 439 22.99 9.47 -39.72
N PHE A 440 23.82 8.47 -40.05
CA PHE A 440 25.29 8.55 -39.91
C PHE A 440 25.94 9.68 -40.73
N ASP A 441 25.26 10.14 -41.78
CA ASP A 441 25.71 11.26 -42.63
C ASP A 441 25.10 12.60 -42.16
N ASN A 442 24.49 12.62 -40.97
CA ASN A 442 23.77 13.75 -40.38
C ASN A 442 22.63 14.26 -41.27
N SER A 443 22.02 13.39 -42.06
CA SER A 443 20.83 13.68 -42.86
C SER A 443 19.58 13.29 -42.08
N ILE A 444 18.56 14.15 -42.10
CA ILE A 444 17.28 13.86 -41.45
C ILE A 444 16.57 12.71 -42.21
N VAL A 445 16.32 11.61 -41.52
CA VAL A 445 15.59 10.44 -41.99
C VAL A 445 14.27 10.28 -41.23
N ASP A 446 13.22 9.91 -41.95
CA ASP A 446 11.93 9.55 -41.39
C ASP A 446 12.02 8.15 -40.75
N ILE A 447 11.68 8.08 -39.47
CA ILE A 447 11.64 6.85 -38.68
C ILE A 447 10.23 6.56 -38.14
N ASP A 448 9.17 7.00 -38.82
CA ASP A 448 7.74 6.77 -38.49
C ASP A 448 7.42 5.27 -38.28
N SER A 449 8.06 4.39 -39.06
CA SER A 449 7.94 2.94 -38.90
C SER A 449 8.51 2.39 -37.57
N LYS A 450 9.16 3.24 -36.78
CA LYS A 450 9.76 2.98 -35.47
C LYS A 450 9.06 3.74 -34.34
N VAL A 451 7.87 4.27 -34.59
CA VAL A 451 7.00 4.80 -33.56
C VAL A 451 6.19 3.66 -32.94
N TYR A 452 6.24 3.55 -31.63
CA TYR A 452 5.51 2.58 -30.82
C TYR A 452 4.47 3.27 -29.96
N VAL A 453 3.32 2.62 -29.76
CA VAL A 453 2.23 3.12 -28.90
C VAL A 453 2.05 2.22 -27.69
N CYS A 454 2.04 2.84 -26.51
CA CYS A 454 1.99 2.18 -25.21
C CYS A 454 2.94 0.98 -25.06
N PRO A 455 4.22 1.11 -25.46
CA PRO A 455 5.13 -0.02 -25.33
C PRO A 455 5.38 -0.36 -23.85
N PRO A 456 5.64 -1.64 -23.52
CA PRO A 456 6.04 -2.05 -22.18
C PRO A 456 7.42 -1.48 -21.80
N GLN A 457 7.72 -1.39 -20.51
CA GLN A 457 8.94 -0.72 -20.02
C GLN A 457 10.24 -1.37 -20.53
N ASN A 458 10.24 -2.67 -20.79
CA ASN A 458 11.38 -3.40 -21.38
C ASN A 458 11.72 -2.98 -22.83
N CYS A 459 10.76 -2.40 -23.56
CA CYS A 459 11.00 -1.84 -24.90
C CYS A 459 12.04 -0.71 -24.86
N HIS A 460 12.11 0.04 -23.76
CA HIS A 460 12.98 1.22 -23.63
C HIS A 460 14.46 0.87 -23.55
N GLN A 461 14.83 -0.28 -22.99
CA GLN A 461 16.24 -0.54 -22.66
C GLN A 461 17.01 -1.20 -23.81
N LYS A 462 16.35 -1.93 -24.70
CA LYS A 462 17.02 -2.75 -25.74
C LYS A 462 16.23 -2.91 -27.05
N GLY A 463 15.12 -2.20 -27.22
CA GLY A 463 14.15 -2.49 -28.29
C GLY A 463 13.47 -3.86 -28.17
N SER A 464 13.80 -4.65 -27.14
CA SER A 464 13.20 -5.95 -26.88
C SER A 464 11.82 -5.79 -26.25
N GLY A 465 10.80 -6.43 -26.84
CA GLY A 465 9.42 -6.34 -26.32
C GLY A 465 8.57 -5.24 -26.96
N CYS A 466 9.12 -4.46 -27.90
CA CYS A 466 8.33 -3.49 -28.67
C CYS A 466 7.44 -4.14 -29.75
N GLN A 467 7.64 -5.44 -30.02
CA GLN A 467 6.89 -6.16 -31.05
C GLN A 467 5.39 -6.23 -30.68
N GLY A 468 4.53 -5.79 -31.61
CA GLY A 468 3.09 -5.70 -31.40
C GLY A 468 2.62 -4.31 -30.97
N HIS A 469 3.55 -3.42 -30.59
CA HIS A 469 3.27 -2.03 -30.22
C HIS A 469 3.59 -1.05 -31.34
N GLU A 470 4.05 -1.50 -32.51
CA GLU A 470 4.31 -0.63 -33.65
C GLU A 470 3.03 0.13 -34.03
N TYR A 471 3.13 1.45 -34.14
CA TYR A 471 2.02 2.28 -34.57
C TYR A 471 1.77 2.04 -36.08
N ILE A 472 2.80 2.28 -36.88
CA ILE A 472 2.84 2.00 -38.33
C ILE A 472 3.67 0.73 -38.55
N SER A 473 3.06 -0.44 -38.41
CA SER A 473 3.74 -1.67 -38.84
C SER A 473 3.72 -1.75 -40.38
N ASN A 474 4.84 -2.13 -41.00
CA ASN A 474 5.02 -2.30 -42.45
C ASN A 474 4.18 -3.46 -43.08
N GLY A 475 2.93 -3.69 -42.65
CA GLY A 475 1.99 -4.58 -43.35
C GLY A 475 1.13 -5.52 -42.49
N LYS A 476 0.92 -5.29 -41.18
CA LYS A 476 0.05 -6.18 -40.36
C LYS A 476 -1.02 -5.50 -39.51
N GLY A 477 -0.89 -4.22 -39.18
CA GLY A 477 -1.98 -3.45 -38.59
C GLY A 477 -3.00 -3.13 -39.66
N ARG A 478 -4.21 -3.68 -39.57
CA ARG A 478 -5.30 -3.27 -40.45
C ARG A 478 -5.82 -1.92 -39.97
N PRO A 479 -6.08 -0.96 -40.86
CA PRO A 479 -6.83 0.22 -40.50
C PRO A 479 -8.10 -0.12 -39.71
N GLY A 480 -8.38 0.68 -38.68
CA GLY A 480 -9.49 0.45 -37.77
C GLY A 480 -9.27 -0.63 -36.69
N GLU A 481 -8.08 -1.23 -36.60
CA GLU A 481 -7.72 -2.06 -35.45
C GLU A 481 -7.75 -1.23 -34.15
N LYS A 482 -8.35 -1.79 -33.10
CA LYS A 482 -8.33 -1.20 -31.76
C LYS A 482 -6.89 -0.94 -31.35
N LEU A 483 -6.63 0.22 -30.76
CA LEU A 483 -5.29 0.56 -30.30
C LEU A 483 -4.82 -0.52 -29.31
N LYS A 484 -3.69 -1.17 -29.56
CA LYS A 484 -3.09 -2.19 -28.66
C LYS A 484 -2.45 -1.52 -27.44
N CYS A 485 -3.25 -0.78 -26.70
CA CYS A 485 -2.88 -0.09 -25.49
C CYS A 485 -3.87 -0.48 -24.40
N ALA A 486 -3.46 -1.35 -23.49
CA ALA A 486 -4.31 -1.78 -22.36
C ALA A 486 -4.73 -0.62 -21.45
N VAL A 487 -4.05 0.53 -21.56
CA VAL A 487 -4.32 1.74 -20.79
C VAL A 487 -5.60 2.45 -21.27
N VAL A 488 -6.01 2.26 -22.53
CA VAL A 488 -7.26 2.88 -23.03
C VAL A 488 -8.46 2.02 -22.62
N ASN A 489 -9.02 2.34 -21.46
CA ASN A 489 -10.31 1.81 -21.01
C ASN A 489 -11.43 2.72 -21.50
N GLU A 490 -12.09 2.35 -22.60
CA GLU A 490 -13.18 3.16 -23.15
C GLU A 490 -14.42 3.20 -22.26
N MET A 491 -14.50 2.32 -21.25
CA MET A 491 -15.60 2.26 -20.28
C MET A 491 -15.29 3.00 -18.97
N ALA A 492 -14.13 3.65 -18.85
CA ALA A 492 -13.78 4.42 -17.65
C ALA A 492 -14.79 5.55 -17.36
N GLU A 493 -14.80 6.05 -16.13
CA GLU A 493 -15.75 7.08 -15.70
C GLU A 493 -15.59 8.38 -16.48
N VAL A 494 -16.68 9.14 -16.61
CA VAL A 494 -16.64 10.45 -17.25
C VAL A 494 -15.72 11.38 -16.46
N GLY A 495 -14.77 12.01 -17.15
CA GLY A 495 -13.72 12.83 -16.55
C GLY A 495 -12.39 12.12 -16.35
N THR A 496 -12.32 10.79 -16.53
CA THR A 496 -11.04 10.07 -16.50
C THR A 496 -10.14 10.55 -17.64
N GLU A 497 -8.89 10.91 -17.31
CA GLU A 497 -7.86 11.26 -18.27
C GLU A 497 -6.88 10.10 -18.45
N ILE A 498 -6.74 9.65 -19.70
CA ILE A 498 -5.90 8.53 -20.11
C ILE A 498 -4.75 9.09 -20.94
N ARG A 499 -3.50 8.89 -20.49
CA ARG A 499 -2.31 9.33 -21.24
C ARG A 499 -1.77 8.19 -22.11
N VAL A 500 -1.95 8.32 -23.41
CA VAL A 500 -1.40 7.40 -24.42
C VAL A 500 0.00 7.86 -24.78
N ARG A 501 0.99 7.01 -24.48
CA ARG A 501 2.40 7.28 -24.76
C ARG A 501 2.79 6.82 -26.16
N PHE A 502 3.38 7.71 -26.94
CA PHE A 502 4.11 7.41 -28.16
C PHE A 502 5.61 7.47 -27.88
N PHE A 503 6.35 6.58 -28.52
CA PHE A 503 7.76 6.36 -28.24
C PHE A 503 8.51 6.06 -29.54
N ALA A 504 9.63 6.73 -29.79
CA ALA A 504 10.52 6.45 -30.92
C ALA A 504 11.91 6.04 -30.43
N LEU A 505 12.45 4.99 -31.06
CA LEU A 505 13.81 4.50 -30.84
C LEU A 505 14.72 4.98 -31.95
N ASP A 506 15.83 5.63 -31.59
CA ASP A 506 16.98 5.75 -32.49
C ASP A 506 17.53 4.34 -32.73
N ASN A 507 17.29 3.82 -33.93
CA ASN A 507 17.86 2.56 -34.38
C ASN A 507 18.97 2.78 -35.41
N THR A 508 19.25 4.04 -35.76
CA THR A 508 20.38 4.36 -36.64
C THR A 508 21.68 4.08 -35.90
N ASN A 509 21.72 4.31 -34.58
CA ASN A 509 22.86 3.96 -33.74
C ASN A 509 22.51 2.94 -32.63
N PRO A 510 22.60 1.63 -32.89
CA PRO A 510 22.23 0.59 -31.92
C PRO A 510 23.13 0.53 -30.67
N ALA A 511 24.22 1.31 -30.62
CA ALA A 511 25.07 1.44 -29.44
C ALA A 511 24.49 2.42 -28.40
N ASP A 512 23.60 3.34 -28.81
CA ASP A 512 23.09 4.46 -28.01
C ASP A 512 21.57 4.39 -27.82
N LEU A 513 21.06 3.20 -27.48
CA LEU A 513 19.65 2.92 -27.18
C LEU A 513 19.06 3.78 -26.02
N ASP A 514 19.89 4.54 -25.32
CA ASP A 514 19.47 5.49 -24.29
C ASP A 514 18.86 6.78 -24.88
N LEU A 515 19.06 7.05 -26.19
CA LEU A 515 18.43 8.16 -26.88
C LEU A 515 17.07 7.73 -27.43
N SER A 516 16.03 8.08 -26.69
CA SER A 516 14.64 7.88 -27.10
C SER A 516 13.83 9.15 -26.87
N ALA A 517 12.85 9.36 -27.73
CA ALA A 517 11.89 10.44 -27.57
C ALA A 517 10.50 9.89 -27.28
N GLN A 518 9.76 10.62 -26.47
CA GLN A 518 8.40 10.29 -26.11
C GLN A 518 7.50 11.52 -26.17
N VAL A 519 6.26 11.31 -26.59
CA VAL A 519 5.19 12.31 -26.59
C VAL A 519 3.90 11.65 -26.11
N PHE A 520 3.01 12.42 -25.51
CA PHE A 520 1.78 11.90 -24.90
C PHE A 520 0.56 12.54 -25.54
N ARG A 521 -0.44 11.71 -25.82
CA ARG A 521 -1.80 12.15 -26.13
C ARG A 521 -2.67 11.94 -24.90
N THR A 522 -3.46 12.95 -24.54
CA THR A 522 -4.40 12.85 -23.42
C THR A 522 -5.81 12.59 -23.98
N ILE A 523 -6.42 11.49 -23.54
CA ILE A 523 -7.80 11.12 -23.86
C ILE A 523 -8.65 11.35 -22.62
N THR A 524 -9.58 12.28 -22.67
CA THR A 524 -10.56 12.49 -21.60
C THR A 524 -11.84 11.74 -21.95
N ILE A 525 -12.29 10.84 -21.08
CA ILE A 525 -13.59 10.20 -21.23
C ILE A 525 -14.68 11.23 -20.98
N VAL A 526 -15.59 11.39 -21.93
CA VAL A 526 -16.72 12.32 -21.84
C VAL A 526 -18.04 11.56 -21.83
N ASP A 527 -19.06 12.20 -21.27
CA ASP A 527 -20.42 11.68 -21.32
C ASP A 527 -20.83 11.50 -22.79
N PRO A 528 -21.17 10.26 -23.23
CA PRO A 528 -21.63 10.02 -24.59
C PRO A 528 -23.06 10.50 -24.83
N CYS A 529 -23.77 10.87 -23.77
CA CYS A 529 -25.18 11.20 -23.82
C CYS A 529 -25.44 12.70 -23.93
N GLY A 530 -26.56 13.04 -24.57
CA GLY A 530 -27.03 14.42 -24.61
C GLY A 530 -27.43 14.89 -23.21
N SER A 531 -27.51 16.20 -23.01
CA SER A 531 -27.96 16.77 -21.73
C SER A 531 -29.32 16.19 -21.30
N GLY A 532 -29.35 15.55 -20.13
CA GLY A 532 -30.56 14.94 -19.57
C GLY A 532 -30.73 13.44 -19.85
N GLN A 533 -29.75 12.82 -20.52
CA GLN A 533 -29.68 11.38 -20.71
C GLN A 533 -28.56 10.77 -19.87
N GLU A 534 -28.72 9.52 -19.45
CA GLU A 534 -27.72 8.73 -18.72
C GLU A 534 -27.20 7.59 -19.61
N PHE A 535 -25.90 7.32 -19.56
CA PHE A 535 -25.27 6.22 -20.29
C PHE A 535 -25.43 4.91 -19.53
N CYS A 536 -26.09 3.92 -20.14
CA CYS A 536 -26.28 2.61 -19.53
C CYS A 536 -25.18 1.65 -19.99
N ASP A 537 -24.35 1.21 -19.04
CA ASP A 537 -23.19 0.36 -19.32
C ASP A 537 -23.57 -1.00 -19.93
N ASP A 538 -24.73 -1.54 -19.55
CA ASP A 538 -25.21 -2.88 -19.94
C ASP A 538 -25.38 -3.03 -21.46
N ASP A 539 -25.92 -2.00 -22.12
CA ASP A 539 -26.19 -2.02 -23.56
C ASP A 539 -25.46 -0.91 -24.35
N ARG A 540 -24.66 -0.10 -23.66
CA ARG A 540 -23.91 1.04 -24.20
C ARG A 540 -24.79 2.05 -24.93
N THR A 541 -26.00 2.29 -24.41
CA THR A 541 -26.92 3.27 -24.98
C THR A 541 -27.31 4.35 -23.98
N CYS A 542 -27.62 5.53 -24.52
CA CYS A 542 -28.14 6.65 -23.74
C CYS A 542 -29.64 6.50 -23.49
N SER A 543 -30.07 6.74 -22.26
CA SER A 543 -31.47 6.68 -21.87
C SER A 543 -31.92 8.00 -21.25
N ASP A 544 -33.15 8.42 -21.55
CA ASP A 544 -33.81 9.54 -20.86
C ASP A 544 -34.29 9.15 -19.44
N ILE A 545 -34.14 7.86 -19.07
CA ILE A 545 -34.54 7.29 -17.78
C ILE A 545 -33.29 6.74 -17.11
N ALA A 546 -33.22 6.85 -15.78
CA ALA A 546 -32.09 6.33 -15.02
C ALA A 546 -31.86 4.83 -15.32
N CYS A 547 -30.60 4.44 -15.48
CA CYS A 547 -30.26 3.11 -16.01
C CYS A 547 -30.71 1.95 -15.10
N ASP A 548 -30.76 2.18 -13.79
CA ASP A 548 -31.32 1.27 -12.79
C ASP A 548 -32.83 1.01 -13.01
N ARG A 549 -33.59 2.05 -13.35
CA ARG A 549 -35.02 1.96 -13.65
C ARG A 549 -35.32 1.44 -15.04
N ARG A 550 -34.39 1.58 -15.97
CA ARG A 550 -34.55 1.04 -17.33
C ARG A 550 -34.71 -0.48 -17.31
N ALA A 551 -34.02 -1.18 -16.41
CA ALA A 551 -34.18 -2.61 -16.19
C ALA A 551 -35.59 -2.99 -15.71
N GLU A 552 -36.24 -2.13 -14.93
CA GLU A 552 -37.64 -2.31 -14.49
C GLU A 552 -38.65 -2.00 -15.61
N PHE A 553 -38.37 -0.99 -16.44
CA PHE A 553 -39.25 -0.57 -17.56
C PHE A 553 -39.17 -1.47 -18.79
N LEU A 554 -38.02 -2.10 -19.04
CA LEU A 554 -37.87 -3.19 -19.99
C LEU A 554 -38.37 -4.54 -19.43
N GLY A 555 -39.16 -4.48 -18.34
CA GLY A 555 -39.64 -5.59 -17.56
C GLY A 555 -40.05 -6.81 -18.39
N SER A 556 -39.40 -7.93 -18.06
CA SER A 556 -40.05 -9.23 -17.91
C SER A 556 -40.99 -9.70 -19.03
N ASP A 557 -40.66 -9.46 -20.30
CA ASP A 557 -40.97 -10.45 -21.32
C ASP A 557 -39.85 -11.50 -21.23
N ALA A 558 -40.13 -12.50 -20.39
CA ALA A 558 -39.32 -13.70 -20.28
C ALA A 558 -39.17 -14.34 -21.66
N GLU A 559 -37.97 -14.27 -22.24
CA GLU A 559 -37.52 -15.34 -23.13
C GLU A 559 -36.02 -15.38 -23.38
N ASP A 560 -35.20 -14.45 -22.88
CA ASP A 560 -33.79 -14.49 -23.27
C ASP A 560 -32.88 -13.78 -22.24
N ARG A 561 -32.59 -14.45 -21.11
CA ARG A 561 -31.59 -13.99 -20.14
C ARG A 561 -30.22 -14.54 -20.51
N ALA A 562 -29.18 -13.71 -20.37
CA ALA A 562 -27.80 -14.16 -20.51
C ALA A 562 -27.48 -15.30 -19.51
N PRO A 563 -26.56 -16.21 -19.84
CA PRO A 563 -26.21 -17.31 -18.95
C PRO A 563 -25.65 -16.78 -17.62
N VAL A 564 -25.88 -17.50 -16.53
CA VAL A 564 -25.30 -17.18 -15.22
C VAL A 564 -24.20 -18.18 -14.90
N VAL A 565 -23.01 -17.69 -14.58
CA VAL A 565 -21.89 -18.52 -14.14
C VAL A 565 -21.85 -18.59 -12.62
N GLN A 566 -21.69 -19.79 -12.07
CA GLN A 566 -21.55 -20.07 -10.64
C GLN A 566 -20.33 -20.96 -10.40
N LEU A 567 -19.59 -20.71 -9.31
CA LEU A 567 -18.47 -21.56 -8.92
C LEU A 567 -18.98 -22.85 -8.26
N VAL A 568 -18.29 -23.97 -8.54
CA VAL A 568 -18.53 -25.24 -7.85
C VAL A 568 -17.46 -25.43 -6.76
N GLY A 569 -17.84 -25.33 -5.50
CA GLY A 569 -16.90 -25.36 -4.36
C GLY A 569 -16.31 -23.99 -4.00
N ASP A 570 -15.19 -23.99 -3.30
CA ASP A 570 -14.65 -22.79 -2.63
C ASP A 570 -14.10 -21.72 -3.60
N THR A 571 -14.38 -20.45 -3.32
CA THR A 571 -13.84 -19.31 -4.10
C THR A 571 -12.31 -19.23 -4.07
N VAL A 572 -11.69 -19.77 -3.01
CA VAL A 572 -10.24 -19.85 -2.83
C VAL A 572 -9.84 -21.30 -2.63
N ILE A 573 -8.97 -21.81 -3.49
CA ILE A 573 -8.38 -23.14 -3.36
C ILE A 573 -6.91 -22.97 -2.98
N ARG A 574 -6.45 -23.74 -2.00
CA ARG A 574 -5.03 -23.88 -1.67
C ARG A 574 -4.56 -25.27 -2.06
N VAL A 575 -3.42 -25.35 -2.74
CA VAL A 575 -2.74 -26.61 -3.06
C VAL A 575 -1.27 -26.49 -2.74
N ALA A 576 -0.65 -27.56 -2.27
CA ALA A 576 0.79 -27.58 -2.14
C ALA A 576 1.45 -27.65 -3.53
N TYR A 577 2.63 -27.04 -3.67
CA TYR A 577 3.45 -27.18 -4.85
C TYR A 577 3.74 -28.67 -5.13
N LYS A 578 3.58 -29.11 -6.38
CA LYS A 578 3.67 -30.51 -6.82
C LYS A 578 2.53 -31.44 -6.39
N GLU A 579 1.54 -30.97 -5.65
CA GLU A 579 0.33 -31.75 -5.44
C GLU A 579 -0.69 -31.49 -6.57
N PRO A 580 -1.21 -32.56 -7.22
CA PRO A 580 -2.22 -32.41 -8.26
C PRO A 580 -3.53 -31.94 -7.63
N LEU A 581 -4.11 -30.89 -8.21
CA LEU A 581 -5.43 -30.43 -7.82
C LEU A 581 -6.49 -31.51 -8.14
N GLN A 582 -7.28 -31.89 -7.14
CA GLN A 582 -8.28 -32.96 -7.27
C GLN A 582 -9.51 -32.58 -8.11
N MET A 583 -9.67 -31.29 -8.44
CA MET A 583 -10.77 -30.77 -9.26
C MET A 583 -10.28 -30.13 -10.56
N ASN A 584 -11.09 -30.23 -11.61
CA ASN A 584 -10.83 -29.57 -12.88
C ASN A 584 -11.22 -28.10 -12.77
N LEU A 585 -10.30 -27.16 -12.98
CA LEU A 585 -10.64 -25.72 -12.92
C LEU A 585 -11.42 -25.21 -14.13
N GLY A 586 -11.74 -26.05 -15.10
CA GLY A 586 -12.63 -25.73 -16.21
C GLY A 586 -14.11 -25.69 -15.83
N PHE A 587 -14.96 -25.44 -16.83
CA PHE A 587 -16.40 -25.58 -16.67
C PHE A 587 -16.82 -27.05 -16.52
N CYS A 588 -17.90 -27.30 -15.79
CA CYS A 588 -18.50 -28.61 -15.65
C CYS A 588 -19.17 -29.07 -16.96
N ASP A 589 -19.13 -30.37 -17.23
CA ASP A 589 -19.85 -30.97 -18.37
C ASP A 589 -21.38 -31.01 -18.13
N SER A 590 -21.81 -30.96 -16.87
CA SER A 590 -23.22 -30.88 -16.47
C SER A 590 -23.60 -29.46 -16.10
N MET A 591 -24.79 -29.03 -16.53
CA MET A 591 -25.36 -27.72 -16.20
C MET A 591 -25.97 -27.65 -14.79
N GLU A 592 -26.24 -28.81 -14.17
CA GLU A 592 -26.77 -28.86 -12.80
C GLU A 592 -25.60 -28.91 -11.78
N PRO A 593 -25.47 -27.92 -10.86
CA PRO A 593 -24.39 -27.87 -9.88
C PRO A 593 -24.33 -29.13 -9.00
N GLU A 594 -25.50 -29.68 -8.64
CA GLU A 594 -25.60 -30.89 -7.81
C GLU A 594 -25.23 -32.17 -8.56
N ALA A 595 -25.46 -32.21 -9.89
CA ALA A 595 -25.17 -33.38 -10.72
C ALA A 595 -23.75 -33.35 -11.31
N ALA A 596 -23.11 -32.18 -11.36
CA ALA A 596 -21.76 -32.01 -11.89
C ALA A 596 -20.67 -32.74 -11.07
N GLY A 597 -20.98 -33.09 -9.81
CA GLY A 597 -19.98 -33.59 -8.86
C GLY A 597 -18.97 -32.50 -8.49
N GLU A 598 -18.24 -32.69 -7.39
CA GLU A 598 -17.30 -31.70 -6.85
C GLU A 598 -16.02 -31.49 -7.70
N ASN A 599 -15.98 -31.98 -8.94
CA ASN A 599 -14.76 -32.14 -9.73
C ASN A 599 -14.55 -31.08 -10.81
N CYS A 600 -15.29 -29.96 -10.80
CA CYS A 600 -15.18 -28.90 -11.81
C CYS A 600 -15.15 -27.49 -11.18
N GLY A 601 -14.71 -26.48 -11.92
CA GLY A 601 -14.44 -25.14 -11.40
C GLY A 601 -15.66 -24.22 -11.41
N ALA A 602 -16.50 -24.31 -12.43
CA ALA A 602 -17.71 -23.51 -12.56
C ALA A 602 -18.78 -24.19 -13.41
N VAL A 603 -20.05 -23.91 -13.14
CA VAL A 603 -21.18 -24.21 -14.03
C VAL A 603 -21.63 -22.93 -14.72
N ALA A 604 -22.09 -23.04 -15.96
CA ALA A 604 -22.87 -22.01 -16.62
C ALA A 604 -24.31 -22.52 -16.74
N VAL A 605 -25.26 -21.76 -16.21
CA VAL A 605 -26.68 -22.09 -16.21
C VAL A 605 -27.40 -21.11 -17.12
N ALA A 606 -28.07 -21.61 -18.15
CA ALA A 606 -29.03 -20.85 -18.94
C ALA A 606 -30.43 -21.18 -18.40
N GLU A 607 -31.26 -20.18 -18.11
CA GLU A 607 -32.62 -20.39 -17.58
C GLU A 607 -33.61 -20.92 -18.65
N VAL A 608 -33.20 -20.93 -19.92
CA VAL A 608 -33.98 -21.40 -21.07
C VAL A 608 -33.09 -22.36 -21.87
N ASP A 609 -33.65 -23.37 -22.55
CA ASP A 609 -33.00 -24.46 -23.34
C ASP A 609 -32.05 -24.00 -24.48
N GLY A 610 -31.37 -22.86 -24.34
CA GLY A 610 -30.37 -22.33 -25.24
C GLY A 610 -29.04 -23.05 -25.08
N GLU A 611 -28.38 -23.28 -26.22
CA GLU A 611 -27.02 -23.81 -26.26
C GLU A 611 -26.05 -22.79 -25.64
N ILE A 612 -25.39 -23.19 -24.54
CA ILE A 612 -24.35 -22.38 -23.91
C ILE A 612 -23.05 -22.59 -24.66
N VAL A 613 -22.52 -21.53 -25.25
CA VAL A 613 -21.20 -21.53 -25.87
C VAL A 613 -20.19 -21.11 -24.81
N ILE A 614 -19.48 -22.10 -24.28
CA ILE A 614 -18.35 -21.86 -23.38
C ILE A 614 -17.13 -21.61 -24.26
N PRO A 615 -16.55 -20.40 -24.28
CA PRO A 615 -15.34 -20.15 -25.02
C PRO A 615 -14.24 -21.04 -24.45
N THR A 616 -13.51 -21.70 -25.34
CA THR A 616 -12.22 -22.34 -24.98
C THR A 616 -11.16 -21.32 -24.56
N ASP A 617 -11.39 -20.03 -24.83
CA ASP A 617 -10.47 -18.94 -24.53
C ASP A 617 -10.60 -18.54 -23.05
N ARG A 618 -9.87 -19.25 -22.20
CA ARG A 618 -9.69 -18.93 -20.78
C ARG A 618 -8.77 -17.72 -20.66
N VAL A 619 -9.28 -16.61 -20.14
CA VAL A 619 -8.44 -15.44 -19.80
C VAL A 619 -7.80 -15.71 -18.44
N ILE A 620 -6.60 -16.29 -18.47
CA ILE A 620 -5.77 -16.44 -17.28
C ILE A 620 -5.08 -15.09 -17.06
N LEU A 621 -5.37 -14.43 -15.94
CA LEU A 621 -4.87 -13.09 -15.65
C LEU A 621 -3.36 -13.07 -15.30
N SER A 622 -2.76 -14.25 -15.09
CA SER A 622 -1.32 -14.41 -14.84
C SER A 622 -0.77 -15.57 -15.68
N PRO A 623 0.16 -15.34 -16.63
CA PRO A 623 0.48 -16.29 -17.71
C PRO A 623 1.25 -17.57 -17.31
N SER A 624 1.34 -17.93 -16.02
CA SER A 624 2.27 -18.96 -15.54
C SER A 624 1.66 -20.25 -14.97
N CYS A 625 0.34 -20.40 -14.89
CA CYS A 625 -0.31 -21.64 -14.44
C CYS A 625 -1.60 -21.86 -15.24
N LEU A 626 -1.58 -22.80 -16.19
CA LEU A 626 -2.79 -23.24 -16.88
C LEU A 626 -3.60 -24.18 -15.96
N PRO A 627 -4.93 -24.27 -16.11
CA PRO A 627 -5.74 -25.26 -15.40
C PRO A 627 -5.23 -26.70 -15.53
N GLU A 628 -4.66 -27.05 -16.68
CA GLU A 628 -4.05 -28.36 -16.94
C GLU A 628 -2.78 -28.55 -16.09
N ASP A 629 -1.98 -27.50 -15.91
CA ASP A 629 -0.80 -27.51 -15.04
C ASP A 629 -1.20 -27.68 -13.57
N ALA A 630 -2.30 -27.04 -13.14
CA ALA A 630 -2.83 -27.16 -11.78
C ALA A 630 -3.30 -28.59 -11.48
N GLN A 631 -3.93 -29.26 -12.45
CA GLN A 631 -4.38 -30.65 -12.31
C GLN A 631 -3.23 -31.65 -12.16
N VAL A 632 -2.05 -31.35 -12.69
CA VAL A 632 -0.86 -32.21 -12.57
C VAL A 632 0.13 -31.71 -11.51
N GLY A 633 -0.16 -30.59 -10.84
CA GLY A 633 0.69 -30.00 -9.80
C GLY A 633 1.93 -29.27 -10.34
N ASP A 634 1.95 -28.87 -11.61
CA ASP A 634 3.11 -28.23 -12.24
C ASP A 634 3.13 -26.69 -12.13
N CYS A 635 2.04 -26.09 -11.61
CA CYS A 635 2.02 -24.68 -11.29
C CYS A 635 3.09 -24.33 -10.24
N LEU A 636 3.86 -23.27 -10.47
CA LEU A 636 4.83 -22.76 -9.49
C LEU A 636 4.13 -22.21 -8.24
N PRO A 637 4.84 -22.04 -7.12
CA PRO A 637 4.27 -21.33 -5.98
C PRO A 637 3.82 -19.92 -6.34
N GLY A 638 2.63 -19.52 -5.90
CA GLY A 638 2.04 -18.22 -6.22
C GLY A 638 0.53 -18.16 -6.09
N VAL A 639 -0.03 -17.00 -6.44
CA VAL A 639 -1.48 -16.74 -6.45
C VAL A 639 -1.95 -16.57 -7.89
N TYR A 640 -2.94 -17.35 -8.28
CA TYR A 640 -3.47 -17.43 -9.63
C TYR A 640 -4.96 -17.11 -9.62
N ALA A 641 -5.38 -16.15 -10.45
CA ALA A 641 -6.78 -15.79 -10.60
C ALA A 641 -7.34 -16.35 -11.93
N MET A 642 -8.39 -17.15 -11.81
CA MET A 642 -9.10 -17.74 -12.94
C MET A 642 -10.44 -17.03 -13.14
N ARG A 643 -10.66 -16.53 -14.35
CA ARG A 643 -11.86 -15.80 -14.72
C ARG A 643 -12.79 -16.70 -15.56
N TYR A 644 -14.04 -16.79 -15.13
CA TYR A 644 -15.08 -17.55 -15.81
C TYR A 644 -16.10 -16.59 -16.45
N THR A 645 -16.31 -16.74 -17.75
CA THR A 645 -17.34 -16.05 -18.53
C THR A 645 -17.90 -17.04 -19.53
N ALA A 646 -19.22 -17.10 -19.65
CA ALA A 646 -19.94 -17.91 -20.62
C ALA A 646 -20.72 -17.00 -21.57
N TYR A 647 -21.06 -17.53 -22.74
CA TYR A 647 -21.86 -16.83 -23.74
C TYR A 647 -23.02 -17.73 -24.15
N ASP A 648 -24.15 -17.14 -24.50
CA ASP A 648 -25.20 -17.88 -25.20
C ASP A 648 -24.98 -17.87 -26.72
N ALA A 649 -25.85 -18.58 -27.44
CA ALA A 649 -25.85 -18.63 -28.90
C ALA A 649 -26.02 -17.27 -29.59
N GLN A 650 -26.58 -16.27 -28.88
CA GLN A 650 -26.75 -14.90 -29.35
C GLN A 650 -25.52 -14.03 -29.06
N GLY A 651 -24.49 -14.56 -28.40
CA GLY A 651 -23.23 -13.87 -28.09
C GLY A 651 -23.33 -12.95 -26.87
N ARG A 652 -24.36 -13.09 -26.03
CA ARG A 652 -24.47 -12.30 -24.81
C ARG A 652 -23.63 -12.93 -23.71
N THR A 653 -22.96 -12.09 -22.94
CA THR A 653 -22.02 -12.48 -21.89
C THR A 653 -22.73 -12.75 -20.57
N SER A 654 -22.28 -13.79 -19.86
CA SER A 654 -22.65 -14.01 -18.46
C SER A 654 -22.07 -12.96 -17.52
N ASN A 655 -22.48 -13.02 -16.24
CA ASN A 655 -21.67 -12.47 -15.16
C ASN A 655 -20.26 -13.10 -15.18
N THR A 656 -19.27 -12.30 -14.79
CA THR A 656 -17.89 -12.78 -14.65
C THR A 656 -17.66 -13.19 -13.21
N VAL A 657 -17.17 -14.42 -12.99
CA VAL A 657 -16.80 -14.91 -11.66
C VAL A 657 -15.31 -15.23 -11.63
N ILE A 658 -14.66 -14.97 -10.50
CA ILE A 658 -13.23 -15.20 -10.30
C ILE A 658 -13.02 -16.24 -9.21
N ARG A 659 -12.17 -17.23 -9.48
CA ARG A 659 -11.63 -18.15 -8.49
C ARG A 659 -10.15 -17.88 -8.27
N VAL A 660 -9.71 -17.98 -7.03
CA VAL A 660 -8.29 -17.84 -6.66
C VAL A 660 -7.72 -19.22 -6.35
N LEU A 661 -6.65 -19.61 -7.05
CA LEU A 661 -5.81 -20.76 -6.75
C LEU A 661 -4.52 -20.26 -6.11
N ILE A 662 -4.24 -20.69 -4.90
CA ILE A 662 -2.99 -20.42 -4.19
C ILE A 662 -2.18 -21.71 -4.21
N VAL A 663 -1.03 -21.68 -4.88
CA VAL A 663 -0.06 -22.77 -4.85
C VAL A 663 0.99 -22.42 -3.79
N GLU A 664 1.00 -23.18 -2.71
CA GLU A 664 1.87 -22.94 -1.56
C GLU A 664 3.17 -23.72 -1.73
N GLU A 665 4.30 -23.05 -1.61
CA GLU A 665 5.57 -23.75 -1.44
C GLU A 665 5.58 -24.36 -0.05
N GLN A 666 5.35 -25.67 0.03
CA GLN A 666 5.52 -26.40 1.28
C GLN A 666 6.98 -26.84 1.39
N GLY A 667 7.63 -26.39 2.46
CA GLY A 667 8.98 -26.80 2.81
C GLY A 667 8.93 -27.67 4.05
N GLU A 668 9.42 -28.91 3.97
CA GLU A 668 9.63 -29.70 5.18
C GLU A 668 10.92 -29.24 5.87
N VAL A 669 10.80 -28.63 7.04
CA VAL A 669 11.95 -28.29 7.88
C VAL A 669 12.09 -29.36 8.96
N GLU A 670 13.19 -30.13 8.89
CA GLU A 670 13.53 -31.10 9.94
C GLU A 670 14.32 -30.41 11.06
N ILE A 671 13.76 -30.38 12.27
CA ILE A 671 14.39 -29.80 13.44
C ILE A 671 14.62 -30.89 14.48
N VAL A 672 15.88 -31.09 14.87
CA VAL A 672 16.29 -32.15 15.81
C VAL A 672 16.60 -31.56 17.18
N TYR A 673 15.88 -32.00 18.21
CA TYR A 673 16.13 -31.62 19.60
C TYR A 673 16.82 -32.74 20.35
N ASP A 674 17.85 -32.38 21.14
CA ASP A 674 18.51 -33.28 22.07
C ASP A 674 17.93 -33.07 23.49
N LEU A 675 17.00 -33.95 23.91
CA LEU A 675 16.38 -33.92 25.24
C LEU A 675 17.16 -34.81 26.23
N LYS A 676 17.83 -34.21 27.22
CA LYS A 676 18.58 -34.97 28.22
C LYS A 676 17.63 -35.76 29.15
N LEU A 677 17.83 -37.08 29.23
CA LEU A 677 17.08 -37.96 30.12
C LEU A 677 17.72 -37.97 31.51
N GLN A 678 17.02 -37.43 32.51
CA GLN A 678 17.47 -37.51 33.90
C GLN A 678 17.07 -38.85 34.55
N GLY A 679 18.01 -39.47 35.27
CA GLY A 679 17.72 -40.67 36.08
C GLY A 679 17.68 -42.00 35.32
N ILE A 680 18.05 -42.03 34.04
CA ILE A 680 18.13 -43.28 33.27
C ILE A 680 19.51 -43.92 33.42
N ALA A 681 19.52 -45.17 33.89
CA ALA A 681 20.74 -45.87 34.29
C ALA A 681 21.54 -46.47 33.11
N ASP A 682 20.89 -46.81 32.00
CA ASP A 682 21.54 -47.40 30.84
C ASP A 682 20.78 -47.14 29.51
N ILE A 683 21.42 -47.54 28.40
CA ILE A 683 20.92 -47.33 27.04
C ILE A 683 19.66 -48.15 26.73
N VAL A 684 19.46 -49.30 27.39
CA VAL A 684 18.31 -50.19 27.16
C VAL A 684 17.06 -49.53 27.73
N ALA A 685 17.16 -48.93 28.92
CA ALA A 685 16.08 -48.14 29.50
C ALA A 685 15.76 -46.89 28.67
N ALA A 686 16.78 -46.21 28.12
CA ALA A 686 16.57 -45.07 27.22
C ALA A 686 15.88 -45.48 25.90
N GLN A 687 16.26 -46.63 25.33
CA GLN A 687 15.64 -47.17 24.12
C GLN A 687 14.21 -47.63 24.35
N ALA A 688 13.92 -48.29 25.48
CA ALA A 688 12.57 -48.66 25.86
C ALA A 688 11.66 -47.43 26.03
N GLU A 689 12.21 -46.33 26.57
CA GLU A 689 11.48 -45.08 26.66
C GLU A 689 11.23 -44.46 25.29
N ALA A 690 12.22 -44.44 24.39
CA ALA A 690 12.07 -43.99 23.01
C ALA A 690 11.02 -44.82 22.22
N GLU A 691 10.97 -46.13 22.43
CA GLU A 691 10.02 -47.02 21.75
C GLU A 691 8.57 -46.74 22.16
N LYS A 692 8.32 -46.37 23.42
CA LYS A 692 6.97 -45.94 23.87
C LYS A 692 6.43 -44.75 23.08
N TYR A 693 7.30 -43.85 22.61
CA TYR A 693 6.86 -42.73 21.74
C TYR A 693 6.45 -43.22 20.36
N ARG A 694 7.17 -44.22 19.81
CA ARG A 694 6.89 -44.77 18.48
C ARG A 694 5.65 -45.67 18.47
N GLU A 695 5.49 -46.52 19.49
CA GLU A 695 4.36 -47.45 19.58
C GLU A 695 3.01 -46.74 19.76
N ALA A 696 3.01 -45.51 20.28
CA ALA A 696 1.82 -44.67 20.41
C ALA A 696 1.49 -43.89 19.13
N ASP A 697 2.18 -44.12 18.01
CA ASP A 697 2.08 -43.34 16.77
C ASP A 697 2.20 -41.82 17.01
N PHE A 698 3.00 -41.46 18.02
CA PHE A 698 3.11 -40.10 18.55
C PHE A 698 1.81 -39.49 19.11
N GLU A 699 0.71 -40.22 19.27
CA GLU A 699 -0.51 -39.76 19.93
C GLU A 699 -0.43 -39.93 21.47
N ASN A 700 0.47 -39.22 22.13
CA ASN A 700 0.55 -39.21 23.59
C ASN A 700 0.66 -37.79 24.16
N PRO A 701 0.31 -37.55 25.44
CA PRO A 701 0.33 -36.22 26.05
C PRO A 701 1.70 -35.53 26.03
N LEU A 702 2.77 -36.32 25.91
CA LEU A 702 4.13 -35.80 25.85
C LEU A 702 4.47 -35.30 24.44
N THR A 703 3.89 -35.89 23.38
CA THR A 703 3.94 -35.32 22.03
C THR A 703 3.24 -33.98 21.96
N GLU A 704 2.04 -33.85 22.51
CA GLU A 704 1.33 -32.56 22.58
C GLU A 704 2.14 -31.51 23.34
N LEU A 705 2.79 -31.91 24.44
CA LEU A 705 3.67 -31.04 25.21
C LEU A 705 4.92 -30.62 24.41
N LEU A 706 5.50 -31.54 23.63
CA LEU A 706 6.65 -31.27 22.78
C LEU A 706 6.30 -30.38 21.58
N ILE A 707 5.17 -30.60 20.93
CA ILE A 707 4.64 -29.74 19.86
C ILE A 707 4.27 -28.36 20.44
N GLY A 708 3.61 -28.32 21.60
CA GLY A 708 3.26 -27.06 22.27
C GLY A 708 4.50 -26.26 22.70
N ALA A 709 5.54 -26.93 23.20
CA ALA A 709 6.82 -26.30 23.51
C ALA A 709 7.51 -25.79 22.23
N PHE A 710 7.48 -26.58 21.14
CA PHE A 710 8.00 -26.16 19.85
C PHE A 710 7.30 -24.90 19.34
N VAL A 711 5.95 -24.91 19.28
CA VAL A 711 5.14 -23.77 18.84
C VAL A 711 5.33 -22.56 19.76
N SER A 712 5.46 -22.77 21.08
CA SER A 712 5.74 -21.67 22.01
C SER A 712 7.09 -21.00 21.76
N VAL A 713 8.10 -21.74 21.26
CA VAL A 713 9.43 -21.20 21.01
C VAL A 713 9.53 -20.58 19.62
N TYR A 714 8.93 -21.18 18.59
CA TYR A 714 9.11 -20.79 17.18
C TYR A 714 7.86 -20.18 16.53
N GLY A 715 6.66 -20.40 17.09
CA GLY A 715 5.39 -19.96 16.53
C GLY A 715 5.18 -18.44 16.59
N ALA A 716 5.80 -17.75 17.56
CA ALA A 716 5.68 -16.30 17.72
C ALA A 716 6.35 -15.49 16.59
N GLU A 717 7.28 -16.10 15.85
CA GLU A 717 8.05 -15.43 14.78
C GLU A 717 7.68 -15.90 13.37
N GLY A 718 7.07 -17.08 13.20
CA GLY A 718 6.90 -17.74 11.89
C GLY A 718 5.51 -18.25 11.53
N ASN A 719 4.44 -17.88 12.27
CA ASN A 719 3.08 -18.41 12.06
C ASN A 719 2.97 -19.96 12.14
N ILE A 720 3.89 -20.63 12.84
CA ILE A 720 3.85 -22.09 12.99
C ILE A 720 2.80 -22.47 14.04
N THR A 721 1.80 -23.24 13.65
CA THR A 721 0.74 -23.73 14.55
C THR A 721 0.92 -25.22 14.85
N ALA A 722 0.32 -25.71 15.94
CA ALA A 722 0.43 -27.14 16.32
C ALA A 722 0.05 -28.13 15.19
N PRO A 723 -0.98 -27.87 14.35
CA PRO A 723 -1.30 -28.72 13.20
C PRO A 723 -0.20 -28.82 12.14
N MET A 724 0.74 -27.87 12.10
CA MET A 724 1.83 -27.82 11.12
C MET A 724 3.05 -28.62 11.55
N VAL A 725 3.06 -29.16 12.78
CA VAL A 725 4.24 -29.81 13.36
C VAL A 725 3.93 -31.27 13.66
N SER A 726 4.75 -32.18 13.15
CA SER A 726 4.66 -33.62 13.42
C SER A 726 6.01 -34.18 13.89
N ILE A 727 6.01 -35.22 14.70
CA ILE A 727 7.24 -35.93 15.08
C ILE A 727 7.53 -37.01 14.03
N ARG A 728 8.68 -36.94 13.39
CA ARG A 728 9.12 -37.91 12.38
C ARG A 728 9.89 -39.07 13.00
N ALA A 729 10.77 -38.78 13.94
CA ALA A 729 11.64 -39.79 14.53
C ALA A 729 12.03 -39.45 15.97
N VAL A 730 12.16 -40.50 16.78
CA VAL A 730 12.75 -40.43 18.12
C VAL A 730 13.87 -41.46 18.21
N THR A 731 15.10 -40.98 18.35
CA THR A 731 16.30 -41.82 18.51
C THR A 731 17.01 -41.51 19.82
N VAL A 732 17.86 -42.42 20.30
CA VAL A 732 18.63 -42.24 21.53
C VAL A 732 20.09 -41.98 21.17
N ALA A 733 20.67 -40.93 21.74
CA ALA A 733 22.08 -40.63 21.64
C ALA A 733 22.74 -40.64 23.02
N ARG A 734 24.03 -40.99 23.08
CA ARG A 734 24.85 -40.87 24.28
C ARG A 734 25.91 -39.79 24.06
N VAL A 735 25.91 -38.76 24.89
CA VAL A 735 26.86 -37.64 24.83
C VAL A 735 27.43 -37.44 26.23
N ASP A 736 28.76 -37.51 26.37
CA ASP A 736 29.50 -37.32 27.63
C ASP A 736 29.01 -38.14 28.83
N GLY A 737 28.53 -39.36 28.56
CA GLY A 737 28.07 -40.29 29.59
C GLY A 737 26.58 -40.18 29.91
N ASP A 738 25.92 -39.10 29.50
CA ASP A 738 24.48 -38.88 29.61
C ASP A 738 23.73 -39.42 28.37
N PHE A 739 22.43 -39.73 28.55
CA PHE A 739 21.54 -40.17 27.47
C PHE A 739 20.59 -39.04 27.05
N PHE A 740 20.38 -38.91 25.74
CA PHE A 740 19.51 -37.91 25.13
C PHE A 740 18.50 -38.58 24.19
N LEU A 741 17.25 -38.11 24.20
CA LEU A 741 16.30 -38.38 23.12
C LEU A 741 16.50 -37.33 22.04
N LYS A 742 16.87 -37.78 20.84
CA LYS A 742 16.85 -36.96 19.63
C LYS A 742 15.46 -37.03 19.02
N VAL A 743 14.71 -35.95 19.11
CA VAL A 743 13.36 -35.84 18.54
C VAL A 743 13.44 -34.99 17.27
N ALA A 744 13.16 -35.61 16.13
CA ALA A 744 13.08 -34.93 14.84
C ALA A 744 11.63 -34.52 14.59
N PHE A 745 11.40 -33.22 14.52
CA PHE A 745 10.12 -32.64 14.11
C PHE A 745 10.17 -32.33 12.61
N VAL A 746 9.06 -32.55 11.92
CA VAL A 746 8.81 -32.04 10.58
C VAL A 746 7.76 -30.95 10.72
N VAL A 747 8.15 -29.74 10.33
CA VAL A 747 7.21 -28.62 10.14
C VAL A 747 6.83 -28.60 8.66
N LYS A 748 5.53 -28.63 8.38
CA LYS A 748 4.97 -28.54 7.03
C LYS A 748 4.48 -27.14 6.70
#